data_AF-A0A7Y5NU96-F1
#
_entry.id   AF-A0A7Y5NU96-F1
#
_cell.length_a   1.000
_cell.length_b   1.000
_cell.length_c   1.000
_cell.angle_alpha   90.00
_cell.angle_beta   90.00
_cell.angle_gamma   90.00
#
_symmetry.space_group_name_H-M   'P 1'
#
loop_
_entity.id
_entity.type
_entity.pdbx_description
1 polymer ?
#
loop_
_entity_poly.entity_id
_entity_poly.type
_entity_poly.pdbx_seq_one_letter_code
_entity_poly.pdbx_strand_id
1 'polypeptide(L)'
;MAASAFFSASLGPALIAPPEAQAAGPDTSANDAEVEILIQSVFEEEYSKKQFVEALEKLQLASEVCQQGSCSAKVRAKVLVGVGTVLAGGLDQQKDAVEVFRIAVKEDPKVALLKGFDKGPILDAWHSARGDKPAPTEEERKKYPGGMKAPKGWKSAEAFFYHEEAEKAQEAKKWMLCAGYADDSYRAEERVSTRYLRASCLDSANKWTEAKADYEAVAKDAPELGLKDIAKRAKERFELMDSKMPRVSFKKPSNAEEVVVSIDDVQVPDDKLGVEMAIDPGPRRIRASGKVNGQKLVFDREFTFSEGDSRQIDIQLVPQTSVAKDNRVLKCLEESKSREELAECIGQGTGRAVSVKIGAELSGYHDNDSTDVISPAVAVTVDSPTGGWTLGGSFLVDVVTTASTDIVATASPRWTETRYVPALFGSKKIDDWRVGLSTGASIEPDYVSVAAGANASVDLLDKRVTPSLAYGFGYDIQGRSGTSFDAFSSVIIQNSIDAGVSIVADKSTVITTGFTGIFQTGDTSKPYRYVPLFSEEIVSEIPAGLVREEVDRVRSQVRALEQLPTERYRFALAAKIAHRLESQTLRLDERLYLDTWGVKATTTDAMFLVDVDRFRFWPHVRFHAQTGADFWQLAYPVRQEAGQIVLPNFRTGDRELGPLLSVYGGGGFKVHLGENKNWSVGFSGDVIYTRYLDHLYILERIGAFGALGAEVEVE
;
A
#
# COMPACT_ATOMS: atom_id res chain seq x y z
N MET A 1 -11.87 17.98 -36.07
CA MET A 1 -12.05 17.40 -34.72
C MET A 1 -13.02 16.22 -34.72
N ALA A 2 -12.48 15.00 -34.83
CA ALA A 2 -13.15 13.76 -34.41
C ALA A 2 -12.69 13.31 -33.00
N ALA A 3 -11.75 14.04 -32.38
CA ALA A 3 -11.16 13.71 -31.09
C ALA A 3 -12.05 14.05 -29.87
N SER A 4 -13.13 14.82 -30.04
CA SER A 4 -14.10 15.08 -28.96
C SER A 4 -14.97 13.85 -28.65
N ALA A 5 -15.05 12.87 -29.57
CA ALA A 5 -15.82 11.63 -29.37
C ALA A 5 -15.04 10.51 -28.66
N PHE A 6 -13.71 10.63 -28.52
CA PHE A 6 -12.88 9.61 -27.87
C PHE A 6 -12.73 9.78 -26.34
N PHE A 7 -13.16 10.92 -25.76
CA PHE A 7 -12.91 11.24 -24.35
C PHE A 7 -14.12 11.12 -23.41
N SER A 8 -15.17 10.40 -23.81
CA SER A 8 -16.20 9.90 -22.86
C SER A 8 -15.93 8.47 -22.38
N ALA A 9 -14.73 7.94 -22.60
CA ALA A 9 -14.26 6.69 -22.01
C ALA A 9 -13.12 6.98 -21.02
N SER A 10 -13.40 6.68 -19.75
CA SER A 10 -12.43 6.41 -18.67
C SER A 10 -11.43 7.51 -18.28
N LEU A 11 -11.90 8.47 -17.48
CA LEU A 11 -11.19 8.86 -16.25
C LEU A 11 -12.07 8.47 -15.07
N GLY A 12 -12.29 7.16 -14.92
CA GLY A 12 -12.82 6.62 -13.67
C GLY A 12 -11.64 6.45 -12.71
N PRO A 13 -11.72 6.95 -11.46
CA PRO A 13 -10.72 6.63 -10.46
C PRO A 13 -10.74 5.10 -10.25
N ALA A 14 -9.58 4.46 -10.42
CA ALA A 14 -9.38 3.10 -9.96
C ALA A 14 -9.56 3.11 -8.43
N LEU A 15 -10.71 2.64 -7.97
CA LEU A 15 -11.01 2.42 -6.55
C LEU A 15 -10.09 1.31 -6.03
N ILE A 16 -9.10 1.71 -5.23
CA ILE A 16 -8.35 0.81 -4.33
C ILE A 16 -9.02 0.94 -2.95
N ALA A 17 -9.46 -0.18 -2.38
CA ALA A 17 -9.89 -0.27 -0.99
C ALA A 17 -9.31 -1.53 -0.33
N PRO A 18 -8.70 -1.39 0.86
CA PRO A 18 -8.49 -2.49 1.81
C PRO A 18 -9.26 -2.20 3.15
N PRO A 19 -9.23 -3.09 4.17
CA PRO A 19 -10.39 -3.87 4.62
C PRO A 19 -11.13 -3.30 5.85
N GLU A 20 -12.16 -4.08 6.24
CA GLU A 20 -13.10 -4.22 7.39
C GLU A 20 -12.79 -3.53 8.76
N ALA A 21 -13.73 -3.34 9.71
CA ALA A 21 -14.86 -4.20 10.12
C ALA A 21 -16.08 -3.44 10.73
N GLN A 22 -17.19 -4.17 10.90
CA GLN A 22 -18.54 -3.75 11.34
C GLN A 22 -18.73 -3.79 12.87
N ALA A 23 -19.78 -3.13 13.39
CA ALA A 23 -20.45 -3.58 14.61
C ALA A 23 -21.96 -3.23 14.61
N ALA A 24 -22.81 -4.25 14.80
CA ALA A 24 -24.15 -4.15 15.37
C ALA A 24 -24.20 -5.11 16.57
N GLY A 25 -24.55 -4.64 17.77
CA GLY A 25 -24.40 -5.42 19.02
C GLY A 25 -25.60 -6.30 19.42
N PRO A 26 -25.51 -7.07 20.52
CA PRO A 26 -24.36 -7.82 21.02
C PRO A 26 -24.64 -9.33 20.85
N ASP A 27 -24.05 -9.94 19.82
CA ASP A 27 -23.74 -11.37 19.82
C ASP A 27 -22.21 -11.45 19.78
N THR A 28 -21.58 -11.75 20.92
CA THR A 28 -20.11 -11.67 21.07
C THR A 28 -19.37 -12.66 20.17
N SER A 29 -20.07 -13.58 19.48
CA SER A 29 -19.48 -14.63 18.64
C SER A 29 -18.97 -14.14 17.28
N ALA A 30 -19.56 -13.09 16.70
CA ALA A 30 -19.13 -12.53 15.42
C ALA A 30 -17.83 -11.72 15.55
N ASN A 31 -17.79 -10.82 16.53
CA ASN A 31 -16.60 -10.01 16.84
C ASN A 31 -15.41 -10.88 17.29
N ASP A 32 -15.69 -11.98 17.99
CA ASP A 32 -14.66 -12.94 18.40
C ASP A 32 -13.92 -13.55 17.20
N ALA A 33 -14.65 -13.93 16.15
CA ALA A 33 -14.07 -14.53 14.95
C ALA A 33 -13.25 -13.51 14.15
N GLU A 34 -13.76 -12.28 14.00
CA GLU A 34 -13.09 -11.20 13.29
C GLU A 34 -11.78 -10.77 13.97
N VAL A 35 -11.81 -10.64 15.30
CA VAL A 35 -10.62 -10.28 16.08
C VAL A 35 -9.59 -11.42 16.09
N GLU A 36 -10.03 -12.68 16.13
CA GLU A 36 -9.10 -13.81 15.99
C GLU A 36 -8.42 -13.84 14.61
N ILE A 37 -9.14 -13.50 13.53
CA ILE A 37 -8.58 -13.37 12.18
C ILE A 37 -7.58 -12.20 12.13
N LEU A 38 -7.92 -11.06 12.74
CA LEU A 38 -7.04 -9.90 12.80
C LEU A 38 -5.74 -10.20 13.57
N ILE A 39 -5.81 -10.91 14.69
CA ILE A 39 -4.59 -11.35 15.40
C ILE A 39 -3.75 -12.23 14.47
N GLN A 40 -4.35 -13.18 13.77
CA GLN A 40 -3.61 -14.06 12.87
C GLN A 40 -2.95 -13.27 11.73
N SER A 41 -3.66 -12.35 11.09
CA SER A 41 -3.11 -11.53 10.00
C SER A 41 -1.96 -10.64 10.48
N VAL A 42 -2.05 -10.08 11.68
CA VAL A 42 -0.96 -9.29 12.29
C VAL A 42 0.34 -10.10 12.37
N PHE A 43 0.24 -11.37 12.78
CA PHE A 43 1.43 -12.21 12.91
C PHE A 43 1.94 -12.76 11.57
N GLU A 44 1.06 -12.91 10.58
CA GLU A 44 1.42 -13.37 9.22
C GLU A 44 1.99 -12.26 8.34
N GLU A 45 1.51 -11.02 8.47
CA GLU A 45 1.85 -9.91 7.58
C GLU A 45 2.84 -8.93 8.21
N GLU A 46 2.52 -8.34 9.37
CA GLU A 46 3.36 -7.30 9.99
C GLU A 46 4.53 -7.92 10.77
N TYR A 47 4.22 -8.83 11.68
CA TYR A 47 5.23 -9.42 12.56
C TYR A 47 6.29 -10.20 11.77
N SER A 48 5.87 -10.97 10.76
CA SER A 48 6.78 -11.74 9.89
C SER A 48 7.73 -10.84 9.07
N LYS A 49 7.26 -9.63 8.70
CA LYS A 49 8.04 -8.60 8.01
C LYS A 49 8.82 -7.68 8.96
N LYS A 50 8.81 -7.96 10.27
CA LYS A 50 9.46 -7.16 11.33
C LYS A 50 8.89 -5.74 11.48
N GLN A 51 7.63 -5.53 11.07
CA GLN A 51 6.87 -4.27 11.21
C GLN A 51 6.18 -4.23 12.58
N PHE A 52 6.98 -4.21 13.65
CA PHE A 52 6.47 -4.42 15.01
C PHE A 52 5.62 -3.26 15.56
N VAL A 53 5.79 -2.04 15.03
CA VAL A 53 4.98 -0.88 15.40
C VAL A 53 3.60 -1.00 14.80
N GLU A 54 3.52 -1.28 13.50
CA GLU A 54 2.26 -1.53 12.79
C GLU A 54 1.51 -2.73 13.38
N ALA A 55 2.24 -3.78 13.80
CA ALA A 55 1.66 -4.91 14.52
C ALA A 55 1.03 -4.49 15.86
N LEU A 56 1.69 -3.62 16.64
CA LEU A 56 1.13 -3.11 17.89
C LEU A 56 -0.07 -2.19 17.66
N GLU A 57 -0.04 -1.31 16.66
CA GLU A 57 -1.16 -0.43 16.30
C GLU A 57 -2.41 -1.24 15.96
N LYS A 58 -2.25 -2.29 15.13
CA LYS A 58 -3.36 -3.18 14.76
C LYS A 58 -3.89 -3.99 15.94
N LEU A 59 -3.02 -4.45 16.84
CA LEU A 59 -3.44 -5.16 18.06
C LEU A 59 -4.08 -4.22 19.09
N GLN A 60 -3.68 -2.96 19.13
CA GLN A 60 -4.34 -1.95 19.95
C GLN A 60 -5.74 -1.65 19.42
N LEU A 61 -5.89 -1.49 18.11
CA LEU A 61 -7.20 -1.35 17.48
C LEU A 61 -8.10 -2.56 17.82
N ALA A 62 -7.55 -3.78 17.76
CA ALA A 62 -8.26 -4.99 18.19
C ALA A 62 -8.68 -4.94 19.67
N SER A 63 -7.84 -4.36 20.53
CA SER A 63 -8.13 -4.18 21.96
C SER A 63 -9.27 -3.18 22.17
N GLU A 64 -9.26 -2.06 21.46
CA GLU A 64 -10.30 -1.01 21.49
C GLU A 64 -11.66 -1.52 20.98
N VAL A 65 -11.66 -2.27 19.86
CA VAL A 65 -12.86 -2.93 19.33
C VAL A 65 -13.46 -3.90 20.35
N CYS A 66 -12.62 -4.54 21.17
CA CYS A 66 -13.06 -5.44 22.22
C CYS A 66 -13.40 -4.77 23.57
N GLN A 67 -13.28 -3.44 23.70
CA GLN A 67 -13.77 -2.72 24.88
C GLN A 67 -15.31 -2.68 24.90
N GLN A 68 -15.91 -2.36 26.06
CA GLN A 68 -17.36 -2.26 26.30
C GLN A 68 -18.17 -3.58 26.20
N GLY A 69 -17.54 -4.74 26.36
CA GLY A 69 -18.24 -6.03 26.43
C GLY A 69 -18.57 -6.65 25.06
N SER A 70 -17.96 -6.13 23.99
CA SER A 70 -18.19 -6.52 22.59
C SER A 70 -17.54 -7.85 22.16
N CYS A 71 -16.52 -8.33 22.88
CA CYS A 71 -15.85 -9.62 22.66
C CYS A 71 -15.98 -10.53 23.89
N SER A 72 -15.70 -11.83 23.76
CA SER A 72 -15.55 -12.72 24.91
C SER A 72 -14.23 -12.48 25.65
N ALA A 73 -14.18 -12.90 26.92
CA ALA A 73 -12.96 -12.85 27.73
C ALA A 73 -11.80 -13.64 27.08
N LYS A 74 -12.12 -14.73 26.39
CA LYS A 74 -11.15 -15.55 25.66
C LYS A 74 -10.45 -14.76 24.54
N VAL A 75 -11.21 -13.98 23.78
CA VAL A 75 -10.65 -13.19 22.67
C VAL A 75 -9.91 -11.96 23.17
N ARG A 76 -10.44 -11.27 24.20
CA ARG A 76 -9.71 -10.19 24.87
C ARG A 76 -8.36 -10.65 25.41
N ALA A 77 -8.32 -11.81 26.05
CA ALA A 77 -7.08 -12.40 26.52
C ALA A 77 -6.13 -12.73 25.36
N LYS A 78 -6.62 -13.27 24.23
CA LYS A 78 -5.80 -13.53 23.03
C LYS A 78 -5.19 -12.26 22.43
N VAL A 79 -5.93 -11.14 22.37
CA VAL A 79 -5.40 -9.84 21.91
C VAL A 79 -4.23 -9.41 22.80
N LEU A 80 -4.41 -9.49 24.13
CA LEU A 80 -3.36 -9.17 25.10
C LEU A 80 -2.15 -10.11 24.98
N VAL A 81 -2.37 -11.40 24.72
CA VAL A 81 -1.27 -12.33 24.40
C VAL A 81 -0.55 -11.91 23.12
N GLY A 82 -1.26 -11.43 22.09
CA GLY A 82 -0.65 -10.85 20.90
C GLY A 82 0.24 -9.66 21.24
N VAL A 83 -0.27 -8.69 21.99
CA VAL A 83 0.50 -7.51 22.43
C VAL A 83 1.76 -7.91 23.21
N GLY A 84 1.62 -8.80 24.20
CA GLY A 84 2.76 -9.31 24.97
C GLY A 84 3.79 -10.04 24.10
N THR A 85 3.35 -10.75 23.06
CA THR A 85 4.21 -11.46 22.11
C THR A 85 5.01 -10.49 21.24
N VAL A 86 4.40 -9.38 20.78
CA VAL A 86 5.11 -8.33 20.03
C VAL A 86 6.10 -7.60 20.92
N LEU A 87 5.71 -7.28 22.16
CA LEU A 87 6.58 -6.62 23.13
C LEU A 87 7.81 -7.48 23.47
N ALA A 88 7.62 -8.76 23.80
CA ALA A 88 8.73 -9.65 24.18
C ALA A 88 9.58 -10.10 22.98
N GLY A 89 8.94 -10.49 21.87
CA GLY A 89 9.65 -11.10 20.73
C GLY A 89 10.07 -10.15 19.62
N GLY A 90 9.37 -9.03 19.46
CA GLY A 90 9.64 -8.04 18.40
C GLY A 90 10.40 -6.82 18.90
N LEU A 91 10.04 -6.30 20.09
CA LEU A 91 10.54 -5.02 20.61
C LEU A 91 11.52 -5.14 21.79
N ASP A 92 11.82 -6.35 22.25
CA ASP A 92 12.72 -6.63 23.40
C ASP A 92 12.29 -5.91 24.70
N GLN A 93 10.97 -5.73 24.89
CA GLN A 93 10.36 -5.04 26.04
C GLN A 93 9.81 -6.04 27.07
N GLN A 94 10.73 -6.77 27.70
CA GLN A 94 10.39 -7.93 28.53
C GLN A 94 9.52 -7.61 29.75
N LYS A 95 9.78 -6.48 30.43
CA LYS A 95 9.01 -6.07 31.62
C LYS A 95 7.57 -5.71 31.28
N ASP A 96 7.37 -5.03 30.16
CA ASP A 96 6.05 -4.61 29.70
C ASP A 96 5.25 -5.83 29.21
N ALA A 97 5.91 -6.76 28.51
CA ALA A 97 5.30 -8.02 28.11
C ALA A 97 4.81 -8.86 29.31
N VAL A 98 5.59 -8.93 30.40
CA VAL A 98 5.18 -9.63 31.63
C VAL A 98 3.91 -9.03 32.24
N GLU A 99 3.77 -7.71 32.26
CA GLU A 99 2.57 -7.05 32.78
C GLU A 99 1.36 -7.34 31.89
N VAL A 100 1.52 -7.20 30.57
CA VAL A 100 0.44 -7.46 29.61
C VAL A 100 0.00 -8.92 29.66
N PHE A 101 0.93 -9.88 29.73
CA PHE A 101 0.58 -11.30 29.90
C PHE A 101 -0.11 -11.57 31.24
N ARG A 102 0.24 -10.84 32.31
CA ARG A 102 -0.46 -10.97 33.60
C ARG A 102 -1.90 -10.49 33.50
N ILE A 103 -2.15 -9.42 32.75
CA ILE A 103 -3.50 -8.95 32.46
C ILE A 103 -4.25 -9.98 31.60
N ALA A 104 -3.61 -10.54 30.57
CA ALA A 104 -4.20 -11.58 29.72
C ALA A 104 -4.66 -12.81 30.52
N VAL A 105 -3.83 -13.29 31.45
CA VAL A 105 -4.15 -14.45 32.31
C VAL A 105 -5.25 -14.13 33.32
N LYS A 106 -5.35 -12.89 33.80
CA LYS A 106 -6.47 -12.44 34.63
C LYS A 106 -7.78 -12.39 33.83
N GLU A 107 -7.70 -12.01 32.55
CA GLU A 107 -8.84 -11.91 31.65
C GLU A 107 -9.41 -13.28 31.27
N ASP A 108 -8.55 -14.24 30.91
CA ASP A 108 -8.91 -15.66 30.74
C ASP A 108 -7.82 -16.57 31.32
N PRO A 109 -8.06 -17.24 32.47
CA PRO A 109 -7.09 -18.17 33.06
C PRO A 109 -6.68 -19.32 32.15
N LYS A 110 -7.50 -19.67 31.15
CA LYS A 110 -7.25 -20.74 30.17
C LYS A 110 -6.48 -20.27 28.93
N VAL A 111 -6.17 -18.98 28.80
CA VAL A 111 -5.43 -18.47 27.66
C VAL A 111 -4.03 -19.09 27.57
N ALA A 112 -3.57 -19.31 26.34
CA ALA A 112 -2.28 -19.88 26.01
C ALA A 112 -1.54 -18.96 25.03
N LEU A 113 -0.21 -19.13 24.93
CA LEU A 113 0.59 -18.46 23.92
C LEU A 113 0.09 -18.78 22.51
N LEU A 114 0.28 -17.82 21.59
CA LEU A 114 0.02 -18.01 20.18
C LEU A 114 0.88 -19.16 19.62
N LYS A 115 0.32 -19.92 18.69
CA LYS A 115 1.01 -21.08 18.10
C LYS A 115 2.30 -20.61 17.42
N GLY A 116 3.43 -21.23 17.78
CA GLY A 116 4.75 -20.89 17.24
C GLY A 116 5.55 -19.88 18.06
N PHE A 117 4.98 -19.36 19.15
CA PHE A 117 5.60 -18.36 20.03
C PHE A 117 5.93 -18.92 21.43
N ASP A 118 6.14 -20.23 21.52
CA ASP A 118 6.37 -21.00 22.75
C ASP A 118 7.87 -21.14 23.11
N LYS A 119 8.72 -20.20 22.69
CA LYS A 119 10.18 -20.24 22.93
C LYS A 119 10.76 -18.85 23.16
N GLY A 120 11.97 -18.81 23.72
CA GLY A 120 12.77 -17.60 23.85
C GLY A 120 12.15 -16.56 24.79
N PRO A 121 12.43 -15.25 24.58
CA PRO A 121 11.98 -14.18 25.48
C PRO A 121 10.46 -14.17 25.72
N ILE A 122 9.66 -14.55 24.73
CA ILE A 122 8.20 -14.62 24.87
C ILE A 122 7.79 -15.66 25.91
N LEU A 123 8.41 -16.84 25.88
CA LEU A 123 8.13 -17.91 26.84
C LEU A 123 8.57 -17.51 28.26
N ASP A 124 9.71 -16.85 28.39
CA ASP A 124 10.24 -16.40 29.68
C ASP A 124 9.32 -15.34 30.33
N ALA A 125 8.81 -14.39 29.52
CA ALA A 125 7.85 -13.40 29.97
C ALA A 125 6.50 -14.04 30.36
N TRP A 126 6.05 -15.04 29.59
CA TRP A 126 4.82 -15.78 29.84
C TRP A 126 4.84 -16.56 31.17
N HIS A 127 5.92 -17.28 31.46
CA HIS A 127 6.08 -17.96 32.75
C HIS A 127 6.11 -16.96 33.90
N SER A 128 6.90 -15.90 33.76
CA SER A 128 7.00 -14.84 34.76
C SER A 128 5.66 -14.17 35.07
N ALA A 129 4.78 -14.04 34.07
CA ALA A 129 3.43 -13.49 34.24
C ALA A 129 2.48 -14.42 35.01
N ARG A 130 2.62 -15.75 34.87
CA ARG A 130 1.80 -16.76 35.55
C ARG A 130 2.22 -17.06 36.98
N GLY A 131 3.26 -16.39 37.48
CA GLY A 131 3.81 -16.67 38.81
C GLY A 131 4.66 -17.95 38.85
N ASP A 132 4.95 -18.56 37.69
CA ASP A 132 6.11 -19.42 37.57
C ASP A 132 7.31 -18.50 37.73
N LYS A 133 7.97 -18.60 38.88
CA LYS A 133 9.11 -17.74 39.19
C LYS A 133 10.11 -17.81 38.04
N PRO A 134 10.53 -16.69 37.42
CA PRO A 134 11.84 -16.66 36.81
C PRO A 134 12.83 -17.18 37.86
N ALA A 135 13.80 -17.99 37.44
CA ALA A 135 14.76 -18.61 38.34
C ALA A 135 15.25 -17.58 39.38
N PRO A 136 15.14 -17.86 40.69
CA PRO A 136 15.04 -16.79 41.68
C PRO A 136 16.34 -16.00 41.81
N THR A 137 16.16 -14.70 42.02
CA THR A 137 16.97 -13.87 42.90
C THR A 137 17.43 -14.62 44.14
N GLU A 138 18.73 -14.50 44.42
CA GLU A 138 19.54 -14.96 45.56
C GLU A 138 18.79 -15.63 46.72
N GLU A 139 18.87 -16.95 46.78
CA GLU A 139 18.66 -17.70 48.03
C GLU A 139 19.84 -17.39 48.97
N GLU A 140 19.55 -16.99 50.21
CA GLU A 140 20.58 -16.53 51.14
C GLU A 140 21.56 -17.67 51.48
N ARG A 141 22.85 -17.46 51.21
CA ARG A 141 23.90 -18.45 51.47
C ARG A 141 23.99 -18.74 52.97
N LYS A 142 23.92 -20.01 53.34
CA LYS A 142 24.13 -20.47 54.72
C LYS A 142 25.52 -20.05 55.19
N LYS A 143 25.60 -19.51 56.40
CA LYS A 143 26.87 -19.18 57.03
C LYS A 143 27.47 -20.43 57.69
N TYR A 144 28.79 -20.54 57.66
CA TYR A 144 29.49 -21.60 58.37
C TYR A 144 29.16 -21.54 59.88
N PRO A 145 28.62 -22.62 60.48
CA PRO A 145 28.13 -22.59 61.86
C PRO A 145 29.25 -22.65 62.92
N GLY A 146 30.52 -22.78 62.52
CA GLY A 146 31.65 -22.94 63.44
C GLY A 146 31.72 -24.35 64.06
N GLY A 147 32.86 -24.66 64.69
CA GLY A 147 33.02 -25.86 65.52
C GLY A 147 33.21 -27.20 64.79
N MET A 148 33.32 -27.22 63.45
CA MET A 148 33.61 -28.45 62.69
C MET A 148 35.12 -28.71 62.55
N LYS A 149 35.52 -29.99 62.45
CA LYS A 149 36.89 -30.38 62.10
C LYS A 149 37.01 -30.55 60.59
N ALA A 150 38.10 -30.05 60.01
CA ALA A 150 38.37 -30.20 58.58
C ALA A 150 38.55 -31.69 58.24
N PRO A 151 37.84 -32.23 57.24
CA PRO A 151 37.99 -33.62 56.83
C PRO A 151 39.35 -33.86 56.17
N LYS A 152 39.75 -35.14 56.08
CA LYS A 152 41.04 -35.52 55.50
C LYS A 152 41.19 -34.97 54.09
N GLY A 153 42.25 -34.19 53.89
CA GLY A 153 42.53 -33.53 52.63
C GLY A 153 42.28 -32.03 52.66
N TRP A 154 41.36 -31.51 53.50
CA TRP A 154 41.06 -30.08 53.64
C TRP A 154 41.84 -29.43 54.80
N LYS A 155 42.28 -28.18 54.62
CA LYS A 155 42.92 -27.38 55.69
C LYS A 155 41.89 -26.58 56.48
N SER A 156 40.83 -26.12 55.83
CA SER A 156 39.76 -25.33 56.43
C SER A 156 38.44 -26.10 56.44
N ALA A 157 37.85 -26.24 57.63
CA ALA A 157 36.51 -26.82 57.80
C ALA A 157 35.42 -25.92 57.19
N GLU A 158 35.65 -24.60 57.19
CA GLU A 158 34.80 -23.61 56.54
C GLU A 158 34.83 -23.75 55.02
N ALA A 159 36.03 -23.93 54.43
CA ALA A 159 36.16 -24.12 52.99
C ALA A 159 35.47 -25.41 52.52
N PHE A 160 35.58 -26.50 53.30
CA PHE A 160 34.88 -27.75 53.03
C PHE A 160 33.36 -27.60 53.10
N PHE A 161 32.85 -26.95 54.15
CA PHE A 161 31.42 -26.68 54.31
C PHE A 161 30.85 -25.95 53.09
N TYR A 162 31.50 -24.88 52.65
CA TYR A 162 31.07 -24.13 51.48
C TYR A 162 31.20 -24.93 50.18
N HIS A 163 32.20 -25.81 50.07
CA HIS A 163 32.33 -26.71 48.91
C HIS A 163 31.17 -27.70 48.84
N GLU A 164 30.79 -28.33 49.95
CA GLU A 164 29.64 -29.25 49.99
C GLU A 164 28.32 -28.54 49.66
N GLU A 165 28.13 -27.32 50.17
CA GLU A 165 26.93 -26.54 49.83
C GLU A 165 26.94 -26.10 48.35
N ALA A 166 28.12 -25.85 47.76
CA ALA A 166 28.26 -25.59 46.33
C ALA A 166 27.89 -26.82 45.48
N GLU A 167 28.36 -28.02 45.85
CA GLU A 167 28.00 -29.27 45.16
C GLU A 167 26.51 -29.57 45.27
N LYS A 168 25.90 -29.42 46.46
CA LYS A 168 24.45 -29.55 46.62
C LYS A 168 23.67 -28.55 45.78
N ALA A 169 24.14 -27.31 45.70
CA ALA A 169 23.52 -26.28 44.86
C ALA A 169 23.68 -26.61 43.37
N GLN A 170 24.82 -27.18 42.95
CA GLN A 170 25.05 -27.66 41.59
C GLN A 170 24.11 -28.82 41.23
N GLU A 171 23.97 -29.82 42.10
CA GLU A 171 23.05 -30.95 41.91
C GLU A 171 21.59 -30.47 41.82
N ALA A 172 21.22 -29.49 42.64
CA ALA A 172 19.92 -28.83 42.61
C ALA A 172 19.75 -27.87 41.41
N LYS A 173 20.75 -27.74 40.53
CA LYS A 173 20.78 -26.82 39.38
C LYS A 173 20.57 -25.34 39.76
N LYS A 174 20.96 -24.97 40.98
CA LYS A 174 20.94 -23.60 41.50
C LYS A 174 22.29 -22.93 41.20
N TRP A 175 22.53 -22.61 39.94
CA TRP A 175 23.87 -22.27 39.43
C TRP A 175 24.51 -21.04 40.08
N MET A 176 23.77 -19.95 40.29
CA MET A 176 24.28 -18.76 40.98
C MET A 176 24.56 -19.01 42.46
N LEU A 177 23.73 -19.83 43.13
CA LEU A 177 23.96 -20.24 44.51
C LEU A 177 25.21 -21.12 44.63
N CYS A 178 25.39 -22.05 43.68
CA CYS A 178 26.61 -22.85 43.58
C CYS A 178 27.85 -21.97 43.39
N ALA A 179 27.82 -21.04 42.43
CA ALA A 179 28.94 -20.15 42.17
C ALA A 179 29.31 -19.32 43.41
N GLY A 180 28.31 -18.82 44.13
CA GLY A 180 28.52 -18.09 45.39
C GLY A 180 29.17 -18.95 46.48
N TYR A 181 28.65 -20.15 46.74
CA TYR A 181 29.28 -21.05 47.72
C TYR A 181 30.68 -21.51 47.29
N ALA A 182 30.90 -21.75 45.99
CA ALA A 182 32.21 -22.10 45.48
C ALA A 182 33.21 -20.94 45.63
N ASP A 183 32.77 -19.69 45.47
CA ASP A 183 33.58 -18.50 45.75
C ASP A 183 33.94 -18.38 47.24
N ASP A 184 32.98 -18.58 48.14
CA ASP A 184 33.22 -18.56 49.59
C ASP A 184 34.21 -19.67 50.01
N SER A 185 34.06 -20.87 49.44
CA SER A 185 34.99 -21.98 49.62
C SER A 185 36.40 -21.65 49.11
N TYR A 186 36.49 -21.06 47.91
CA TYR A 186 37.77 -20.70 47.30
C TYR A 186 38.51 -19.62 48.09
N ARG A 187 37.78 -18.64 48.64
CA ARG A 187 38.35 -17.60 49.52
C ARG A 187 38.84 -18.15 50.85
N ALA A 188 38.16 -19.15 51.39
CA ALA A 188 38.56 -19.80 52.66
C ALA A 188 39.73 -20.77 52.50
N GLU A 189 39.85 -21.45 51.35
CA GLU A 189 41.01 -22.27 50.98
C GLU A 189 41.14 -22.33 49.44
N GLU A 190 42.18 -21.71 48.89
CA GLU A 190 42.42 -21.71 47.44
C GLU A 190 42.69 -23.12 46.92
N ARG A 191 41.75 -23.65 46.14
CA ARG A 191 41.78 -24.99 45.58
C ARG A 191 41.41 -24.98 44.12
N VAL A 192 42.22 -25.67 43.32
CA VAL A 192 41.97 -25.84 41.87
C VAL A 192 40.64 -26.57 41.61
N SER A 193 40.29 -27.54 42.44
CA SER A 193 39.00 -28.25 42.33
C SER A 193 37.79 -27.34 42.63
N THR A 194 37.87 -26.51 43.68
CA THR A 194 36.84 -25.52 44.00
C THR A 194 36.72 -24.45 42.92
N ARG A 195 37.85 -24.00 42.35
CA ARG A 195 37.84 -23.05 41.24
C ARG A 195 37.20 -23.63 39.97
N TYR A 196 37.46 -24.90 39.68
CA TYR A 196 36.79 -25.60 38.57
C TYR A 196 35.27 -25.74 38.81
N LEU A 197 34.86 -26.04 40.04
CA LEU A 197 33.45 -26.06 40.43
C LEU A 197 32.79 -24.68 40.23
N ARG A 198 33.45 -23.61 40.67
CA ARG A 198 33.00 -22.23 40.46
C ARG A 198 32.84 -21.92 38.96
N ALA A 199 33.84 -22.28 38.15
CA ALA A 199 33.81 -22.10 36.70
C ALA A 199 32.61 -22.82 36.05
N SER A 200 32.38 -24.08 36.40
CA SER A 200 31.27 -24.87 35.87
C SER A 200 29.90 -24.32 36.26
N CYS A 201 29.77 -23.77 37.47
CA CYS A 201 28.53 -23.16 37.93
C CYS A 201 28.28 -21.80 37.28
N LEU A 202 29.31 -20.99 37.09
CA LEU A 202 29.21 -19.71 36.35
C LEU A 202 28.89 -19.94 34.86
N ASP A 203 29.51 -20.94 34.21
CA ASP A 203 29.24 -21.36 32.83
C ASP A 203 27.75 -21.69 32.66
N SER A 204 27.22 -22.53 33.55
CA SER A 204 25.80 -22.92 33.57
C SER A 204 24.84 -21.79 33.97
N ALA A 205 25.35 -20.72 34.60
CA ALA A 205 24.60 -19.54 34.98
C ALA A 205 24.65 -18.41 33.93
N ASN A 206 25.22 -18.66 32.74
CA ASN A 206 25.46 -17.65 31.70
C ASN A 206 26.38 -16.49 32.12
N LYS A 207 27.25 -16.73 33.12
CA LYS A 207 28.29 -15.81 33.61
C LYS A 207 29.62 -16.16 32.96
N TRP A 208 29.65 -15.99 31.64
CA TRP A 208 30.68 -16.55 30.77
C TRP A 208 32.03 -15.84 30.92
N THR A 209 32.04 -14.55 31.24
CA THR A 209 33.25 -13.77 31.45
C THR A 209 34.01 -14.26 32.68
N GLU A 210 33.34 -14.45 33.82
CA GLU A 210 33.97 -14.98 35.02
C GLU A 210 34.31 -16.47 34.89
N ALA A 211 33.41 -17.27 34.30
CA ALA A 211 33.66 -18.70 34.07
C ALA A 211 34.89 -18.94 33.18
N LYS A 212 35.03 -18.17 32.09
CA LYS A 212 36.17 -18.25 31.18
C LYS A 212 37.49 -17.95 31.90
N ALA A 213 37.53 -16.90 32.72
CA ALA A 213 38.72 -16.54 33.50
C ALA A 213 39.11 -17.65 34.50
N ASP A 214 38.13 -18.33 35.10
CA ASP A 214 38.40 -19.46 35.99
C ASP A 214 38.83 -20.72 35.26
N TYR A 215 38.21 -21.05 34.13
CA TYR A 215 38.66 -22.16 33.30
C TYR A 215 40.09 -21.96 32.78
N GLU A 216 40.46 -20.74 32.39
CA GLU A 216 41.82 -20.40 31.97
C GLU A 216 42.83 -20.68 33.09
N ALA A 217 42.54 -20.19 34.29
CA ALA A 217 43.43 -20.38 35.43
C ALA A 217 43.49 -21.84 35.88
N VAL A 218 42.36 -22.56 35.90
CA VAL A 218 42.36 -24.01 36.20
C VAL A 218 43.15 -24.79 35.15
N ALA A 219 43.01 -24.46 33.86
CA ALA A 219 43.77 -25.09 32.78
C ALA A 219 45.29 -24.90 32.96
N LYS A 220 45.70 -23.76 33.51
CA LYS A 220 47.10 -23.42 33.82
C LYS A 220 47.62 -24.13 35.08
N ASP A 221 46.86 -24.10 36.18
CA ASP A 221 47.37 -24.49 37.51
C ASP A 221 47.17 -25.99 37.81
N ALA A 222 46.12 -26.63 37.27
CA ALA A 222 45.80 -28.04 37.53
C ALA A 222 46.90 -29.06 37.13
N PRO A 223 47.65 -28.88 36.02
CA PRO A 223 48.74 -29.79 35.65
C PRO A 223 49.84 -29.92 36.72
N GLU A 224 50.19 -28.82 37.40
CA GLU A 224 51.25 -28.79 38.42
C GLU A 224 50.88 -29.62 39.67
N LEU A 225 49.58 -29.81 39.91
CA LEU A 225 49.05 -30.59 41.02
C LEU A 225 48.71 -32.04 40.64
N GLY A 226 49.05 -32.48 39.43
CA GLY A 226 48.75 -33.82 38.92
C GLY A 226 47.30 -34.04 38.51
N LEU A 227 46.47 -32.99 38.45
CA LEU A 227 45.04 -33.04 38.11
C LEU A 227 44.80 -32.94 36.60
N LYS A 228 45.43 -33.84 35.82
CA LYS A 228 45.46 -33.77 34.34
C LYS A 228 44.06 -33.76 33.69
N ASP A 229 43.11 -34.52 34.22
CA ASP A 229 41.75 -34.60 33.67
C ASP A 229 40.94 -33.32 33.91
N ILE A 230 41.19 -32.61 35.02
CA ILE A 230 40.57 -31.31 35.31
C ILE A 230 41.19 -30.25 34.39
N ALA A 231 42.51 -30.25 34.23
CA ALA A 231 43.22 -29.35 33.34
C ALA A 231 42.71 -29.45 31.89
N LYS A 232 42.57 -30.68 31.38
CA LYS A 232 42.07 -30.94 30.02
C LYS A 232 40.65 -30.40 29.83
N ARG A 233 39.72 -30.74 30.74
CA ARG A 233 38.33 -30.29 30.65
C ARG A 233 38.18 -28.78 30.77
N ALA A 234 38.97 -28.15 31.65
CA ALA A 234 38.99 -26.70 31.79
C ALA A 234 39.49 -26.02 30.51
N LYS A 235 40.56 -26.55 29.89
CA LYS A 235 41.09 -26.03 28.62
C LYS A 235 40.07 -26.13 27.49
N GLU A 236 39.45 -27.30 27.32
CA GLU A 236 38.41 -27.51 26.29
C GLU A 236 37.23 -26.55 26.47
N ARG A 237 36.81 -26.31 27.72
CA ARG A 237 35.74 -25.34 28.03
C ARG A 237 36.15 -23.90 27.76
N PHE A 238 37.37 -23.51 28.15
CA PHE A 238 37.92 -22.18 27.87
C PHE A 238 37.95 -21.87 26.36
N GLU A 239 38.49 -22.78 25.55
CA GLU A 239 38.58 -22.62 24.09
C GLU A 239 37.19 -22.57 23.44
N LEU A 240 36.27 -23.43 23.90
CA LEU A 240 34.89 -23.44 23.42
C LEU A 240 34.19 -22.11 23.72
N MET A 241 34.31 -21.60 24.93
CA MET A 241 33.70 -20.33 25.32
C MET A 241 34.27 -19.15 24.56
N ASP A 242 35.60 -19.08 24.35
CA ASP A 242 36.21 -18.00 23.58
C ASP A 242 35.66 -17.90 22.14
N SER A 243 35.34 -19.05 21.54
CA SER A 243 34.76 -19.10 20.18
C SER A 243 33.28 -18.74 20.11
N LYS A 244 32.55 -18.80 21.24
CA LYS A 244 31.08 -18.72 21.30
C LYS A 244 30.56 -17.50 22.06
N MET A 245 31.42 -16.82 22.82
CA MET A 245 31.02 -15.62 23.54
C MET A 245 30.53 -14.53 22.55
N PRO A 246 29.37 -13.93 22.80
CA PRO A 246 28.92 -12.80 22.01
C PRO A 246 29.91 -11.65 22.10
N ARG A 247 29.98 -10.85 21.04
CA ARG A 247 30.83 -9.69 20.90
C ARG A 247 29.99 -8.44 20.66
N VAL A 248 30.40 -7.35 21.30
CA VAL A 248 29.76 -6.04 21.14
C VAL A 248 30.80 -4.96 20.90
N SER A 249 30.47 -3.97 20.06
CA SER A 249 31.24 -2.73 19.95
C SER A 249 30.28 -1.54 19.98
N PHE A 250 30.74 -0.39 20.47
CA PHE A 250 29.93 0.83 20.58
C PHE A 250 30.45 1.93 19.67
N LYS A 251 29.60 2.44 18.78
CA LYS A 251 29.93 3.59 17.95
C LYS A 251 29.49 4.88 18.65
N LYS A 252 30.45 5.77 18.91
CA LYS A 252 30.19 7.09 19.52
C LYS A 252 29.46 8.00 18.51
N PRO A 253 28.49 8.82 18.95
CA PRO A 253 27.93 9.88 18.13
C PRO A 253 29.03 10.90 17.78
N SER A 254 29.12 11.31 16.52
CA SER A 254 30.18 12.20 16.02
C SER A 254 30.11 13.63 16.58
N ASN A 255 28.97 14.03 17.14
CA ASN A 255 28.66 15.37 17.64
C ASN A 255 28.48 15.42 19.17
N ALA A 256 28.81 14.35 19.90
CA ALA A 256 28.66 14.27 21.34
C ALA A 256 30.00 14.36 22.07
N GLU A 257 30.05 15.23 23.08
CA GLU A 257 31.17 15.39 24.01
C GLU A 257 30.90 14.63 25.32
N GLU A 258 31.96 14.27 26.06
CA GLU A 258 31.86 13.60 27.38
C GLU A 258 31.01 12.30 27.37
N VAL A 259 31.12 11.49 26.32
CA VAL A 259 30.34 10.24 26.18
C VAL A 259 30.84 9.17 27.14
N VAL A 260 30.03 8.86 28.15
CA VAL A 260 30.23 7.75 29.09
C VAL A 260 29.27 6.62 28.74
N VAL A 261 29.77 5.39 28.62
CA VAL A 261 28.97 4.19 28.31
C VAL A 261 29.12 3.19 29.44
N SER A 262 28.04 2.49 29.80
CA SER A 262 28.01 1.45 30.81
C SER A 262 27.14 0.27 30.37
N ILE A 263 27.55 -0.92 30.78
CA ILE A 263 26.86 -2.21 30.56
C ILE A 263 26.53 -2.76 31.93
N ASP A 264 25.25 -3.01 32.21
CA ASP A 264 24.77 -3.48 33.53
C ASP A 264 25.39 -2.67 34.68
N ASP A 265 25.46 -1.35 34.50
CA ASP A 265 25.98 -0.37 35.45
C ASP A 265 27.52 -0.37 35.63
N VAL A 266 28.25 -1.18 34.87
CA VAL A 266 29.72 -1.17 34.80
C VAL A 266 30.18 -0.29 33.64
N GLN A 267 30.99 0.73 33.94
CA GLN A 267 31.49 1.65 32.91
C GLN A 267 32.46 0.96 31.95
N VAL A 268 32.25 1.17 30.66
CA VAL A 268 33.17 0.72 29.60
C VAL A 268 34.33 1.72 29.50
N PRO A 269 35.59 1.27 29.59
CA PRO A 269 36.75 2.14 29.41
C PRO A 269 36.76 2.83 28.04
N ASP A 270 37.17 4.10 28.00
CA ASP A 270 37.11 4.92 26.79
C ASP A 270 37.95 4.37 25.62
N ASP A 271 39.07 3.71 25.92
CA ASP A 271 39.98 3.05 24.97
C ASP A 271 39.39 1.78 24.36
N LYS A 272 38.30 1.26 24.94
CA LYS A 272 37.57 0.10 24.44
C LYS A 272 36.31 0.47 23.65
N LEU A 273 35.94 1.75 23.63
CA LEU A 273 34.81 2.22 22.82
C LEU A 273 35.19 2.22 21.34
N GLY A 274 34.42 1.49 20.54
CA GLY A 274 34.69 1.23 19.12
C GLY A 274 35.51 -0.03 18.84
N VAL A 275 35.97 -0.74 19.89
CA VAL A 275 36.64 -2.04 19.78
C VAL A 275 35.65 -3.15 20.13
N GLU A 276 35.72 -4.29 19.43
CA GLU A 276 34.92 -5.46 19.80
C GLU A 276 35.37 -6.06 21.14
N MET A 277 34.41 -6.27 22.04
CA MET A 277 34.62 -6.91 23.34
C MET A 277 33.67 -8.08 23.54
N ALA A 278 34.17 -9.14 24.17
CA ALA A 278 33.35 -10.27 24.58
C ALA A 278 32.45 -9.87 25.76
N ILE A 279 31.20 -10.30 25.72
CA ILE A 279 30.20 -10.03 26.76
C ILE A 279 29.51 -11.34 27.17
N ASP A 280 28.90 -11.36 28.35
CA ASP A 280 28.06 -12.45 28.77
C ASP A 280 26.75 -12.50 27.94
N PRO A 281 26.26 -13.69 27.56
CA PRO A 281 24.98 -13.84 26.87
C PRO A 281 23.78 -13.47 27.76
N GLY A 282 22.62 -13.29 27.12
CA GLY A 282 21.38 -12.87 27.77
C GLY A 282 21.11 -11.36 27.69
N PRO A 283 20.11 -10.86 28.43
CA PRO A 283 19.74 -9.45 28.43
C PRO A 283 20.81 -8.62 29.13
N ARG A 284 21.21 -7.52 28.48
CA ARG A 284 22.21 -6.55 28.95
C ARG A 284 21.65 -5.15 28.82
N ARG A 285 21.72 -4.38 29.90
CA ARG A 285 21.28 -2.98 29.89
C ARG A 285 22.45 -2.08 29.54
N ILE A 286 22.33 -1.39 28.41
CA ILE A 286 23.33 -0.44 27.93
C ILE A 286 22.85 0.97 28.25
N ARG A 287 23.62 1.69 29.06
CA ARG A 287 23.38 3.10 29.38
C ARG A 287 24.53 3.95 28.88
N ALA A 288 24.22 5.01 28.15
CA ALA A 288 25.19 6.03 27.79
C ALA A 288 24.70 7.43 28.16
N SER A 289 25.61 8.34 28.43
CA SER A 289 25.31 9.76 28.61
C SER A 289 26.39 10.61 27.96
N GLY A 290 26.01 11.72 27.36
CA GLY A 290 26.94 12.68 26.77
C GLY A 290 26.31 14.06 26.65
N LYS A 291 27.11 15.04 26.24
CA LYS A 291 26.66 16.40 25.96
C LYS A 291 26.61 16.63 24.46
N VAL A 292 25.48 17.12 23.96
CA VAL A 292 25.35 17.63 22.58
C VAL A 292 24.89 19.07 22.69
N ASN A 293 25.63 20.01 22.10
CA ASN A 293 25.35 21.46 22.20
C ASN A 293 25.13 21.96 23.65
N GLY A 294 25.90 21.43 24.60
CA GLY A 294 25.80 21.81 26.03
C GLY A 294 24.64 21.18 26.81
N GLN A 295 23.74 20.43 26.17
CA GLN A 295 22.66 19.71 26.83
C GLN A 295 23.07 18.27 27.16
N LYS A 296 22.78 17.83 28.39
CA LYS A 296 23.02 16.45 28.83
C LYS A 296 21.93 15.53 28.27
N LEU A 297 22.34 14.59 27.43
CA LEU A 297 21.49 13.59 26.81
C LEU A 297 21.89 12.19 27.29
N VAL A 298 20.96 11.24 27.23
CA VAL A 298 21.10 9.88 27.73
C VAL A 298 20.60 8.86 26.71
N PHE A 299 21.13 7.65 26.78
CA PHE A 299 20.71 6.46 26.06
C PHE A 299 20.55 5.36 27.11
N ASP A 300 19.44 4.64 27.11
CA ASP A 300 19.17 3.57 28.07
C ASP A 300 18.30 2.52 27.39
N ARG A 301 18.90 1.40 27.00
CA ARG A 301 18.22 0.30 26.31
C ARG A 301 18.72 -1.05 26.78
N GLU A 302 17.84 -2.03 26.81
CA GLU A 302 18.17 -3.43 27.03
C GLU A 302 18.39 -4.11 25.67
N PHE A 303 19.39 -4.99 25.61
CA PHE A 303 19.70 -5.80 24.43
C PHE A 303 19.93 -7.24 24.85
N THR A 304 19.28 -8.18 24.18
CA THR A 304 19.56 -9.61 24.36
C THR A 304 20.65 -10.11 23.41
N PHE A 305 21.72 -10.69 23.95
CA PHE A 305 22.84 -11.27 23.21
C PHE A 305 22.79 -12.81 23.20
N SER A 306 22.80 -13.41 22.02
CA SER A 306 22.83 -14.87 21.84
C SER A 306 24.26 -15.41 21.70
N GLU A 307 24.43 -16.72 21.84
CA GLU A 307 25.71 -17.40 21.56
C GLU A 307 26.22 -17.09 20.15
N GLY A 308 27.46 -16.61 20.04
CA GLY A 308 28.11 -16.26 18.76
C GLY A 308 27.67 -14.94 18.12
N ASP A 309 26.74 -14.19 18.73
CA ASP A 309 26.30 -12.89 18.21
C ASP A 309 27.47 -11.89 18.18
N SER A 310 27.70 -11.20 17.05
CA SER A 310 28.52 -9.98 17.01
C SER A 310 27.66 -8.80 16.59
N ARG A 311 27.64 -7.73 17.39
CA ARG A 311 26.82 -6.53 17.12
C ARG A 311 27.59 -5.24 17.37
N GLN A 312 27.46 -4.29 16.45
CA GLN A 312 27.84 -2.90 16.67
C GLN A 312 26.59 -2.11 17.10
N ILE A 313 26.65 -1.46 18.25
CA ILE A 313 25.57 -0.62 18.79
C ILE A 313 25.92 0.85 18.53
N ASP A 314 25.08 1.50 17.72
CA ASP A 314 25.14 2.93 17.48
C ASP A 314 24.42 3.66 18.62
N ILE A 315 25.17 4.42 19.43
CA ILE A 315 24.62 5.15 20.56
C ILE A 315 23.91 6.41 20.06
N GLN A 316 22.61 6.51 20.28
CA GLN A 316 21.80 7.70 19.98
C GLN A 316 21.32 8.35 21.27
N LEU A 317 21.87 9.51 21.63
CA LEU A 317 21.54 10.20 22.88
C LEU A 317 20.25 11.03 22.73
N VAL A 318 19.34 10.93 23.71
CA VAL A 318 18.05 11.67 23.76
C VAL A 318 17.91 12.45 25.08
N PRO A 319 17.03 13.47 25.18
CA PRO A 319 16.87 14.26 26.40
C PRO A 319 16.44 13.45 27.64
N GLN A 320 17.06 13.75 28.79
CA GLN A 320 16.89 13.02 30.06
C GLN A 320 15.45 13.06 30.64
N THR A 321 14.61 14.00 30.20
CA THR A 321 13.18 14.08 30.55
C THR A 321 12.36 12.88 30.06
N SER A 322 12.95 12.02 29.24
CA SER A 322 12.33 10.82 28.68
C SER A 322 12.55 9.56 29.53
N VAL A 323 13.17 9.67 30.72
CA VAL A 323 13.59 8.54 31.54
C VAL A 323 12.87 8.52 32.91
N ALA A 324 11.92 7.58 33.02
CA ALA A 324 11.47 6.82 34.20
C ALA A 324 10.07 7.07 34.82
N LYS A 325 9.41 5.91 35.02
CA LYS A 325 8.31 5.52 35.94
C LYS A 325 6.85 5.69 35.46
N ASP A 326 6.14 4.56 35.57
CA ASP A 326 4.76 4.26 35.19
C ASP A 326 4.44 4.20 33.69
N ASN A 327 4.40 2.97 33.18
CA ASN A 327 3.76 2.51 31.93
C ASN A 327 3.74 3.51 30.78
N ARG A 328 4.94 3.95 30.38
CA ARG A 328 5.16 4.84 29.25
C ARG A 328 4.44 4.35 27.99
N VAL A 329 4.51 3.05 27.69
CA VAL A 329 3.93 2.48 26.46
C VAL A 329 2.40 2.44 26.52
N LEU A 330 1.80 1.93 27.60
CA LEU A 330 0.33 1.89 27.71
C LEU A 330 -0.29 3.28 27.77
N LYS A 331 0.32 4.22 28.50
CA LYS A 331 -0.15 5.60 28.57
C LYS A 331 0.07 6.34 27.25
N CYS A 332 1.15 6.03 26.54
CA CYS A 332 1.41 6.54 25.20
C CYS A 332 0.44 6.01 24.16
N LEU A 333 0.11 4.72 24.20
CA LEU A 333 -0.92 4.11 23.35
C LEU A 333 -2.30 4.74 23.64
N GLU A 334 -2.59 5.04 24.91
CA GLU A 334 -3.87 5.63 25.36
C GLU A 334 -3.98 7.15 25.10
N GLU A 335 -2.87 7.90 25.14
CA GLU A 335 -2.85 9.37 25.01
C GLU A 335 -2.47 9.87 23.60
N SER A 336 -1.81 9.04 22.77
CA SER A 336 -1.39 9.45 21.42
C SER A 336 -2.59 9.57 20.50
N LYS A 337 -2.80 10.76 19.93
CA LYS A 337 -3.90 11.03 18.98
C LYS A 337 -3.43 10.98 17.53
N SER A 338 -2.13 10.81 17.31
CA SER A 338 -1.48 10.81 16.00
C SER A 338 -0.31 9.82 15.93
N ARG A 339 0.02 9.37 14.71
CA ARG A 339 1.13 8.46 14.44
C ARG A 339 2.47 9.09 14.77
N GLU A 340 2.58 10.41 14.62
CA GLU A 340 3.76 11.19 14.95
C GLU A 340 4.02 11.17 16.46
N GLU A 341 2.99 11.40 17.29
CA GLU A 341 3.09 11.33 18.75
C GLU A 341 3.42 9.92 19.23
N LEU A 342 2.81 8.91 18.62
CA LEU A 342 3.06 7.50 18.95
C LEU A 342 4.49 7.08 18.57
N ALA A 343 4.96 7.43 17.37
CA ALA A 343 6.30 7.12 16.87
C ALA A 343 7.41 7.85 17.65
N GLU A 344 7.21 9.14 17.96
CA GLU A 344 8.10 9.94 18.82
C GLU A 344 8.17 9.33 20.23
N CYS A 345 7.02 8.90 20.75
CA CYS A 345 6.93 8.28 22.04
C CYS A 345 7.59 6.88 22.12
N ILE A 346 7.41 6.01 21.13
CA ILE A 346 8.04 4.67 21.11
C ILE A 346 9.49 4.70 20.60
N GLY A 347 9.97 5.84 20.14
CA GLY A 347 11.36 6.07 19.74
C GLY A 347 11.73 5.45 18.39
N GLN A 348 10.82 5.47 17.43
CA GLN A 348 11.07 5.13 16.02
C GLN A 348 10.79 6.33 15.10
N GLY A 349 11.51 6.41 13.98
CA GLY A 349 11.23 7.40 12.95
C GLY A 349 9.88 7.11 12.28
N THR A 350 9.06 8.14 12.08
CA THR A 350 7.83 8.04 11.32
C THR A 350 8.16 7.67 9.87
N GLY A 351 7.76 6.48 9.42
CA GLY A 351 7.60 6.25 7.98
C GLY A 351 6.71 7.35 7.41
N ARG A 352 6.99 7.80 6.19
CA ARG A 352 6.28 8.94 5.60
C ARG A 352 4.77 8.69 5.55
N ALA A 353 3.98 9.69 5.95
CA ALA A 353 2.52 9.61 6.07
C ALA A 353 1.77 9.79 4.72
N VAL A 354 2.51 9.80 3.61
CA VAL A 354 2.06 10.25 2.29
C VAL A 354 2.68 9.37 1.22
N SER A 355 1.84 8.76 0.37
CA SER A 355 2.27 8.10 -0.86
C SER A 355 2.24 9.10 -2.03
N VAL A 356 3.26 9.06 -2.88
CA VAL A 356 3.34 9.86 -4.10
C VAL A 356 3.43 8.93 -5.31
N LYS A 357 2.47 9.04 -6.22
CA LYS A 357 2.43 8.33 -7.50
C LYS A 357 2.73 9.28 -8.64
N ILE A 358 3.68 8.92 -9.49
CA ILE A 358 4.03 9.66 -10.70
C ILE A 358 3.88 8.72 -11.88
N GLY A 359 3.08 9.13 -12.87
CA GLY A 359 2.84 8.40 -14.10
C GLY A 359 3.23 9.23 -15.34
N ALA A 360 3.79 8.56 -16.33
CA ALA A 360 4.01 9.10 -17.67
C ALA A 360 3.48 8.12 -18.71
N GLU A 361 2.79 8.62 -19.72
CA GLU A 361 2.23 7.82 -20.82
C GLU A 361 2.56 8.47 -22.17
N LEU A 362 2.83 7.63 -23.16
CA LEU A 362 2.82 8.01 -24.57
C LEU A 362 1.85 7.09 -25.29
N SER A 363 0.76 7.66 -25.83
CA SER A 363 -0.19 6.93 -26.66
C SER A 363 -0.25 7.46 -28.09
N GLY A 364 -0.76 6.62 -28.99
CA GLY A 364 -0.92 6.96 -30.39
C GLY A 364 -2.04 6.18 -31.07
N TYR A 365 -2.61 6.80 -32.10
CA TYR A 365 -3.64 6.24 -32.95
C TYR A 365 -3.28 6.44 -34.42
N HIS A 366 -3.59 5.45 -35.25
CA HIS A 366 -3.48 5.51 -36.70
C HIS A 366 -4.67 4.80 -37.35
N ASP A 367 -5.19 5.31 -38.47
CA ASP A 367 -6.16 4.58 -39.29
C ASP A 367 -5.88 4.63 -40.78
N ASN A 368 -6.58 3.74 -41.50
CA ASN A 368 -6.54 3.65 -42.96
C ASN A 368 -7.16 4.87 -43.67
N ASP A 369 -7.66 5.85 -42.92
CA ASP A 369 -8.18 7.13 -43.38
C ASP A 369 -7.13 8.24 -43.18
N SER A 370 -5.87 7.86 -42.89
CA SER A 370 -4.74 8.77 -42.68
C SER A 370 -4.92 9.76 -41.53
N THR A 371 -5.66 9.37 -40.50
CA THR A 371 -5.72 10.10 -39.24
C THR A 371 -4.66 9.57 -38.29
N ASP A 372 -3.79 10.46 -37.82
CA ASP A 372 -2.75 10.14 -36.84
C ASP A 372 -2.92 11.00 -35.59
N VAL A 373 -2.81 10.39 -34.41
CA VAL A 373 -2.82 11.09 -33.11
C VAL A 373 -1.63 10.62 -32.30
N ILE A 374 -0.94 11.55 -31.64
CA ILE A 374 0.10 11.27 -30.65
C ILE A 374 -0.20 12.06 -29.39
N SER A 375 -0.17 11.38 -28.24
CA SER A 375 -0.68 11.88 -26.97
C SER A 375 0.27 11.57 -25.81
N PRO A 376 1.30 12.40 -25.58
CA PRO A 376 2.05 12.34 -24.33
C PRO A 376 1.21 12.87 -23.16
N ALA A 377 1.27 12.18 -22.02
CA ALA A 377 0.61 12.59 -20.79
C ALA A 377 1.48 12.35 -19.56
N VAL A 378 1.30 13.20 -18.54
CA VAL A 378 1.90 13.04 -17.22
C VAL A 378 0.83 13.20 -16.15
N ALA A 379 0.94 12.43 -15.08
CA ALA A 379 0.04 12.51 -13.93
C ALA A 379 0.83 12.39 -12.62
N VAL A 380 0.40 13.14 -11.62
CA VAL A 380 0.93 13.08 -10.25
C VAL A 380 -0.24 12.96 -9.29
N THR A 381 -0.18 12.00 -8.38
CA THR A 381 -1.14 11.84 -7.29
C THR A 381 -0.39 11.78 -5.98
N VAL A 382 -0.89 12.50 -4.99
CA VAL A 382 -0.41 12.51 -3.61
C VAL A 382 -1.58 12.08 -2.75
N ASP A 383 -1.42 11.00 -2.01
CA ASP A 383 -2.45 10.52 -1.10
C ASP A 383 -1.89 10.27 0.30
N SER A 384 -2.74 10.52 1.29
CA SER A 384 -2.49 10.12 2.67
C SER A 384 -3.52 9.05 3.01
N PRO A 385 -3.13 7.76 3.00
CA PRO A 385 -4.04 6.67 3.34
C PRO A 385 -4.67 6.84 4.72
N THR A 386 -3.87 7.29 5.69
CA THR A 386 -4.31 7.56 7.07
C THR A 386 -5.10 8.86 7.19
N GLY A 387 -4.66 9.91 6.47
CA GLY A 387 -5.39 11.17 6.39
C GLY A 387 -6.68 11.07 5.58
N GLY A 388 -6.92 9.97 4.87
CA GLY A 388 -8.09 9.74 4.03
C GLY A 388 -8.25 10.79 2.92
N TRP A 389 -7.17 11.43 2.45
CA TRP A 389 -7.25 12.45 1.42
C TRP A 389 -6.35 12.12 0.23
N THR A 390 -6.75 12.64 -0.94
CA THR A 390 -6.02 12.50 -2.19
C THR A 390 -6.04 13.84 -2.91
N LEU A 391 -4.90 14.24 -3.48
CA LEU A 391 -4.77 15.37 -4.38
C LEU A 391 -4.01 14.90 -5.61
N GLY A 392 -4.48 15.25 -6.80
CA GLY A 392 -3.80 14.88 -8.03
C GLY A 392 -3.96 15.89 -9.13
N GLY A 393 -3.07 15.79 -10.10
CA GLY A 393 -3.07 16.61 -11.31
C GLY A 393 -2.56 15.81 -12.50
N SER A 394 -3.02 16.19 -13.69
CA SER A 394 -2.57 15.61 -14.94
C SER A 394 -2.46 16.66 -16.03
N PHE A 395 -1.60 16.39 -17.00
CA PHE A 395 -1.42 17.21 -18.18
C PHE A 395 -1.20 16.31 -19.39
N LEU A 396 -2.03 16.50 -20.41
CA LEU A 396 -1.97 15.76 -21.66
C LEU A 396 -1.88 16.73 -22.83
N VAL A 397 -1.09 16.38 -23.83
CA VAL A 397 -0.98 17.10 -25.10
C VAL A 397 -1.39 16.15 -26.21
N ASP A 398 -2.42 16.48 -26.98
CA ASP A 398 -2.71 15.73 -28.21
C ASP A 398 -2.17 16.49 -29.40
N VAL A 399 -1.43 15.79 -30.25
CA VAL A 399 -1.06 16.26 -31.58
C VAL A 399 -1.83 15.41 -32.57
N VAL A 400 -2.79 16.03 -33.24
CA VAL A 400 -3.65 15.38 -34.23
C VAL A 400 -3.20 15.83 -35.62
N THR A 401 -3.03 14.88 -36.53
CA THR A 401 -3.05 15.17 -37.96
C THR A 401 -4.31 14.56 -38.53
N THR A 402 -5.21 15.40 -39.05
CA THR A 402 -6.44 14.89 -39.66
C THR A 402 -6.41 15.09 -41.17
N ALA A 403 -6.90 14.07 -41.86
CA ALA A 403 -7.39 14.15 -43.23
C ALA A 403 -8.31 12.95 -43.48
N SER A 404 -9.33 12.75 -42.63
CA SER A 404 -10.35 11.74 -42.90
C SER A 404 -11.03 12.05 -44.24
N THR A 405 -11.33 11.03 -45.04
CA THR A 405 -11.84 11.18 -46.41
C THR A 405 -13.10 12.02 -46.48
N ASP A 406 -13.99 11.94 -45.49
CA ASP A 406 -15.18 12.78 -45.36
C ASP A 406 -14.83 14.26 -45.10
N ILE A 407 -13.84 14.55 -44.26
CA ILE A 407 -13.37 15.91 -43.98
C ILE A 407 -12.61 16.49 -45.19
N VAL A 408 -11.77 15.71 -45.86
CA VAL A 408 -11.06 16.15 -47.08
C VAL A 408 -12.00 16.35 -48.26
N ALA A 409 -13.06 15.53 -48.35
CA ALA A 409 -14.06 15.66 -49.39
C ALA A 409 -14.97 16.89 -49.17
N THR A 410 -15.22 17.28 -47.92
CA THR A 410 -16.28 18.27 -47.61
C THR A 410 -15.82 19.57 -46.94
N ALA A 411 -14.64 19.62 -46.30
CA ALA A 411 -14.22 20.73 -45.45
C ALA A 411 -12.85 21.32 -45.80
N SER A 412 -11.75 20.59 -45.56
CA SER A 412 -10.40 21.15 -45.65
C SER A 412 -9.31 20.13 -46.03
N PRO A 413 -8.19 20.58 -46.61
CA PRO A 413 -6.99 19.75 -46.78
C PRO A 413 -6.42 19.28 -45.43
N ARG A 414 -5.48 18.33 -45.49
CA ARG A 414 -4.77 17.81 -44.31
C ARG A 414 -4.17 18.94 -43.46
N TRP A 415 -4.36 18.86 -42.15
CA TRP A 415 -3.80 19.83 -41.19
C TRP A 415 -3.13 19.13 -40.01
N THR A 416 -2.43 19.91 -39.18
CA THR A 416 -1.92 19.50 -37.86
C THR A 416 -2.45 20.46 -36.79
N GLU A 417 -2.98 19.93 -35.69
CA GLU A 417 -3.54 20.69 -34.57
C GLU A 417 -3.05 20.13 -33.24
N THR A 418 -2.88 21.02 -32.25
CA THR A 418 -2.42 20.67 -30.91
C THR A 418 -3.48 21.06 -29.89
N ARG A 419 -3.79 20.12 -28.97
CA ARG A 419 -4.71 20.30 -27.86
C ARG A 419 -3.99 20.15 -26.53
N TYR A 420 -4.28 21.03 -25.58
CA TYR A 420 -3.76 20.96 -24.22
C TYR A 420 -4.88 20.64 -23.23
N VAL A 421 -4.65 19.63 -22.37
CA VAL A 421 -5.65 19.14 -21.42
C VAL A 421 -5.08 19.08 -20.00
N PRO A 422 -5.06 20.20 -19.26
CA PRO A 422 -4.77 20.20 -17.83
C PRO A 422 -5.99 19.75 -17.00
N ALA A 423 -5.75 18.98 -15.94
CA ALA A 423 -6.77 18.65 -14.96
C ALA A 423 -6.21 18.56 -13.53
N LEU A 424 -7.07 18.88 -12.56
CA LEU A 424 -6.81 18.78 -11.13
C LEU A 424 -7.98 18.09 -10.44
N PHE A 425 -7.70 17.30 -9.42
CA PHE A 425 -8.73 16.67 -8.61
C PHE A 425 -8.27 16.49 -7.16
N GLY A 426 -9.22 16.39 -6.26
CA GLY A 426 -8.97 16.05 -4.88
C GLY A 426 -10.16 15.34 -4.25
N SER A 427 -9.90 14.51 -3.25
CA SER A 427 -10.95 13.87 -2.47
C SER A 427 -10.58 13.77 -0.99
N LYS A 428 -11.61 13.64 -0.17
CA LYS A 428 -11.49 13.46 1.27
C LYS A 428 -12.52 12.43 1.72
N LYS A 429 -12.05 11.48 2.52
CA LYS A 429 -12.85 10.55 3.29
C LYS A 429 -13.22 11.19 4.63
N ILE A 430 -14.50 11.17 4.95
CA ILE A 430 -15.13 11.70 6.16
C ILE A 430 -16.07 10.59 6.62
N ASP A 431 -15.67 9.85 7.65
CA ASP A 431 -16.35 8.62 8.08
C ASP A 431 -16.53 7.65 6.88
N ASP A 432 -17.75 7.18 6.63
CA ASP A 432 -18.07 6.30 5.51
C ASP A 432 -18.22 7.04 4.17
N TRP A 433 -18.22 8.37 4.19
CA TRP A 433 -18.36 9.20 3.00
C TRP A 433 -17.01 9.51 2.38
N ARG A 434 -16.91 9.41 1.07
CA ARG A 434 -15.82 10.02 0.29
C ARG A 434 -16.42 11.07 -0.61
N VAL A 435 -15.96 12.31 -0.46
CA VAL A 435 -16.36 13.46 -1.28
C VAL A 435 -15.17 13.93 -2.09
N GLY A 436 -15.39 14.24 -3.36
CA GLY A 436 -14.36 14.68 -4.29
C GLY A 436 -14.78 15.88 -5.12
N LEU A 437 -13.79 16.65 -5.52
CA LEU A 437 -13.89 17.76 -6.47
C LEU A 437 -12.88 17.56 -7.60
N SER A 438 -13.24 18.03 -8.79
CA SER A 438 -12.40 17.97 -9.98
C SER A 438 -12.61 19.19 -10.86
N THR A 439 -11.57 19.60 -11.57
CA THR A 439 -11.62 20.67 -12.58
C THR A 439 -10.64 20.35 -13.70
N GLY A 440 -10.96 20.82 -14.90
CA GLY A 440 -10.09 20.66 -16.05
C GLY A 440 -10.43 21.61 -17.17
N ALA A 441 -9.54 21.69 -18.15
CA ALA A 441 -9.77 22.43 -19.37
C ALA A 441 -9.28 21.65 -20.60
N SER A 442 -9.83 21.99 -21.76
CA SER A 442 -9.33 21.53 -23.06
C SER A 442 -9.19 22.74 -23.96
N ILE A 443 -7.97 22.99 -24.45
CA ILE A 443 -7.63 24.21 -25.17
C ILE A 443 -7.08 23.85 -26.54
N GLU A 444 -7.76 24.32 -27.57
CA GLU A 444 -7.45 24.19 -28.99
C GLU A 444 -7.54 25.59 -29.64
N PRO A 445 -6.94 25.82 -30.82
CA PRO A 445 -6.99 27.12 -31.50
C PRO A 445 -8.40 27.70 -31.72
N ASP A 446 -9.40 26.84 -31.92
CA ASP A 446 -10.80 27.20 -32.17
C ASP A 446 -11.80 26.47 -31.27
N TYR A 447 -11.33 25.90 -30.15
CA TYR A 447 -12.20 25.31 -29.14
C TYR A 447 -11.61 25.49 -27.75
N VAL A 448 -12.42 25.96 -26.81
CA VAL A 448 -12.03 26.05 -25.39
C VAL A 448 -13.13 25.43 -24.56
N SER A 449 -12.78 24.47 -23.71
CA SER A 449 -13.69 23.87 -22.74
C SER A 449 -13.13 24.02 -21.34
N VAL A 450 -14.00 24.31 -20.38
CA VAL A 450 -13.72 24.26 -18.95
C VAL A 450 -14.78 23.39 -18.28
N ALA A 451 -14.34 22.48 -17.43
CA ALA A 451 -15.20 21.58 -16.70
C ALA A 451 -14.90 21.59 -15.20
N ALA A 452 -15.95 21.43 -14.40
CA ALA A 452 -15.86 21.23 -12.97
C ALA A 452 -16.83 20.12 -12.53
N GLY A 453 -16.44 19.33 -11.54
CA GLY A 453 -17.26 18.23 -11.07
C GLY A 453 -17.13 18.00 -9.58
N ALA A 454 -18.21 17.50 -8.97
CA ALA A 454 -18.27 17.04 -7.60
C ALA A 454 -18.76 15.60 -7.56
N ASN A 455 -18.22 14.80 -6.65
CA ASN A 455 -18.67 13.43 -6.46
C ASN A 455 -18.76 13.09 -4.97
N ALA A 456 -19.66 12.17 -4.65
CA ALA A 456 -19.81 11.58 -3.34
C ALA A 456 -20.03 10.08 -3.47
N SER A 457 -19.44 9.32 -2.57
CA SER A 457 -19.73 7.89 -2.39
C SER A 457 -19.84 7.60 -0.90
N VAL A 458 -20.63 6.60 -0.55
CA VAL A 458 -20.74 6.14 0.83
C VAL A 458 -20.51 4.64 0.87
N ASP A 459 -19.63 4.19 1.75
CA ASP A 459 -19.38 2.77 1.96
C ASP A 459 -20.46 2.22 2.91
N LEU A 460 -21.27 1.28 2.44
CA LEU A 460 -22.33 0.63 3.23
C LEU A 460 -22.05 -0.87 3.37
N LEU A 461 -22.62 -1.50 4.41
CA LEU A 461 -22.54 -2.95 4.63
C LEU A 461 -21.10 -3.48 4.60
N ASP A 462 -20.18 -2.79 5.27
CA ASP A 462 -18.72 -3.06 5.28
C ASP A 462 -18.07 -2.91 3.92
N LYS A 463 -18.40 -1.82 3.21
CA LYS A 463 -17.90 -1.56 1.86
C LYS A 463 -18.35 -2.62 0.84
N ARG A 464 -19.28 -3.53 1.20
CA ARG A 464 -19.87 -4.47 0.24
C ARG A 464 -20.77 -3.76 -0.74
N VAL A 465 -21.37 -2.64 -0.37
CA VAL A 465 -22.22 -1.85 -1.26
C VAL A 465 -21.79 -0.40 -1.17
N THR A 466 -21.23 0.13 -2.24
CA THR A 466 -20.77 1.52 -2.33
C THR A 466 -21.58 2.24 -3.41
N PRO A 467 -22.73 2.86 -3.06
CA PRO A 467 -23.39 3.78 -3.96
C PRO A 467 -22.57 5.06 -4.12
N SER A 468 -22.63 5.62 -5.32
CA SER A 468 -21.93 6.85 -5.70
C SER A 468 -22.84 7.76 -6.53
N LEU A 469 -22.68 9.06 -6.35
CA LEU A 469 -23.30 10.08 -7.18
C LEU A 469 -22.23 11.10 -7.58
N ALA A 470 -22.16 11.44 -8.86
CA ALA A 470 -21.35 12.52 -9.36
C ALA A 470 -22.20 13.50 -10.18
N TYR A 471 -21.82 14.76 -10.11
CA TYR A 471 -22.33 15.84 -10.94
C TYR A 471 -21.17 16.55 -11.60
N GLY A 472 -21.27 16.75 -12.92
CA GLY A 472 -20.30 17.49 -13.70
C GLY A 472 -20.96 18.61 -14.51
N PHE A 473 -20.30 19.76 -14.55
CA PHE A 473 -20.66 20.91 -15.36
C PHE A 473 -19.53 21.19 -16.36
N GLY A 474 -19.90 21.46 -17.61
CA GLY A 474 -19.00 21.84 -18.70
C GLY A 474 -19.48 23.11 -19.38
N TYR A 475 -18.54 23.99 -19.69
CA TYR A 475 -18.75 25.21 -20.45
C TYR A 475 -17.74 25.27 -21.59
N ASP A 476 -18.26 25.21 -22.81
CA ASP A 476 -17.46 25.09 -24.02
C ASP A 476 -17.75 26.27 -24.93
N ILE A 477 -16.70 26.82 -25.53
CA ILE A 477 -16.74 27.84 -26.56
C ILE A 477 -16.19 27.21 -27.84
N GLN A 478 -17.08 26.99 -28.79
CA GLN A 478 -16.75 26.56 -30.14
C GLN A 478 -16.49 27.79 -31.01
N GLY A 479 -15.37 27.81 -31.72
CA GLY A 479 -14.99 28.85 -32.67
C GLY A 479 -14.75 28.28 -34.06
N ARG A 480 -14.00 29.03 -34.87
CA ARG A 480 -13.55 28.61 -36.20
C ARG A 480 -12.09 28.98 -36.38
N SER A 481 -11.26 28.01 -36.75
CA SER A 481 -9.83 28.22 -36.96
C SER A 481 -9.52 29.44 -37.87
N GLY A 482 -8.57 30.26 -37.44
CA GLY A 482 -8.20 31.52 -38.10
C GLY A 482 -9.18 32.68 -37.89
N THR A 483 -10.25 32.50 -37.11
CA THR A 483 -11.25 33.53 -36.78
C THR A 483 -11.22 33.81 -35.27
N SER A 484 -11.24 35.08 -34.86
CA SER A 484 -11.34 35.42 -33.43
C SER A 484 -12.68 34.93 -32.85
N PHE A 485 -12.68 34.47 -31.59
CA PHE A 485 -13.91 34.13 -30.87
C PHE A 485 -14.90 35.30 -30.76
N ASP A 486 -14.42 36.55 -30.82
CA ASP A 486 -15.27 37.75 -30.86
C ASP A 486 -16.03 37.89 -32.19
N ALA A 487 -15.44 37.38 -33.27
CA ALA A 487 -16.04 37.42 -34.60
C ALA A 487 -16.95 36.21 -34.85
N PHE A 488 -16.63 35.06 -34.28
CA PHE A 488 -17.46 33.86 -34.32
C PHE A 488 -17.25 33.00 -33.08
N SER A 489 -18.30 32.80 -32.29
CA SER A 489 -18.33 31.82 -31.22
C SER A 489 -19.75 31.26 -31.02
N SER A 490 -19.82 29.99 -30.61
CA SER A 490 -21.01 29.32 -30.13
C SER A 490 -20.71 28.75 -28.74
N VAL A 491 -21.67 28.87 -27.82
CA VAL A 491 -21.54 28.36 -26.47
C VAL A 491 -22.28 27.04 -26.35
N ILE A 492 -21.63 26.05 -25.76
CA ILE A 492 -22.22 24.76 -25.43
C ILE A 492 -22.10 24.55 -23.92
N ILE A 493 -23.22 24.24 -23.29
CA ILE A 493 -23.31 23.94 -21.87
C ILE A 493 -23.64 22.46 -21.71
N GLN A 494 -22.90 21.78 -20.85
CA GLN A 494 -23.13 20.37 -20.53
C GLN A 494 -23.32 20.18 -19.03
N ASN A 495 -24.35 19.44 -18.65
CA ASN A 495 -24.52 18.91 -17.30
C ASN A 495 -24.50 17.39 -17.36
N SER A 496 -23.83 16.76 -16.42
CA SER A 496 -23.73 15.30 -16.32
C SER A 496 -24.08 14.85 -14.91
N ILE A 497 -24.82 13.76 -14.82
CA ILE A 497 -25.16 13.07 -13.58
C ILE A 497 -24.77 11.62 -13.76
N ASP A 498 -23.91 11.11 -12.89
CA ASP A 498 -23.54 9.71 -12.84
C ASP A 498 -23.96 9.13 -11.49
N ALA A 499 -24.88 8.16 -11.51
CA ALA A 499 -25.30 7.42 -10.35
C ALA A 499 -24.81 5.98 -10.49
N GLY A 500 -24.12 5.46 -9.49
CA GLY A 500 -23.51 4.14 -9.54
C GLY A 500 -23.69 3.38 -8.24
N VAL A 501 -23.56 2.07 -8.31
CA VAL A 501 -23.39 1.21 -7.15
C VAL A 501 -22.36 0.14 -7.48
N SER A 502 -21.36 0.01 -6.62
CA SER A 502 -20.43 -1.11 -6.63
C SER A 502 -20.83 -2.10 -5.54
N ILE A 503 -20.84 -3.38 -5.87
CA ILE A 503 -21.24 -4.47 -4.99
C ILE A 503 -20.12 -5.51 -4.96
N VAL A 504 -19.52 -5.73 -3.81
CA VAL A 504 -18.66 -6.90 -3.56
C VAL A 504 -19.60 -8.08 -3.27
N ALA A 505 -19.89 -8.86 -4.30
CA ALA A 505 -20.88 -9.94 -4.22
C ALA A 505 -20.35 -11.13 -3.41
N ASP A 506 -19.05 -11.44 -3.53
CA ASP A 506 -18.34 -12.44 -2.75
C ASP A 506 -16.82 -12.14 -2.76
N LYS A 507 -16.00 -13.03 -2.16
CA LYS A 507 -14.54 -12.87 -2.04
C LYS A 507 -13.78 -12.77 -3.37
N SER A 508 -14.42 -13.18 -4.47
CA SER A 508 -13.87 -13.24 -5.81
C SER A 508 -14.62 -12.36 -6.82
N THR A 509 -15.81 -11.84 -6.47
CA THR A 509 -16.71 -11.20 -7.44
C THR A 509 -17.05 -9.77 -7.04
N VAL A 510 -16.85 -8.84 -7.98
CA VAL A 510 -17.35 -7.46 -7.88
C VAL A 510 -18.29 -7.18 -9.05
N ILE A 511 -19.45 -6.61 -8.75
CA ILE A 511 -20.45 -6.16 -9.71
C ILE A 511 -20.57 -4.64 -9.58
N THR A 512 -20.50 -3.91 -10.68
CA THR A 512 -20.74 -2.46 -10.69
C THR A 512 -21.83 -2.16 -11.69
N THR A 513 -22.87 -1.44 -11.26
CA THR A 513 -23.93 -0.97 -12.16
C THR A 513 -24.06 0.53 -12.03
N GLY A 514 -24.32 1.23 -13.12
CA GLY A 514 -24.46 2.68 -13.10
C GLY A 514 -25.33 3.22 -14.22
N PHE A 515 -25.86 4.40 -13.98
CA PHE A 515 -26.64 5.20 -14.88
C PHE A 515 -25.93 6.54 -15.10
N THR A 516 -25.84 6.96 -16.35
CA THR A 516 -25.32 8.27 -16.74
C THR A 516 -26.40 9.04 -17.49
N GLY A 517 -26.65 10.28 -17.09
CA GLY A 517 -27.44 11.26 -17.82
C GLY A 517 -26.58 12.47 -18.21
N ILE A 518 -26.52 12.80 -19.50
CA ILE A 518 -25.81 13.98 -20.00
C ILE A 518 -26.84 14.89 -20.68
N PHE A 519 -26.92 16.14 -20.24
CA PHE A 519 -27.81 17.17 -20.76
C PHE A 519 -26.99 18.27 -21.41
N GLN A 520 -27.07 18.37 -22.73
CA GLN A 520 -26.26 19.31 -23.49
C GLN A 520 -27.15 20.29 -24.26
N THR A 521 -26.83 21.58 -24.15
CA THR A 521 -27.52 22.68 -24.85
C THR A 521 -26.50 23.58 -25.54
N GLY A 522 -26.77 24.01 -26.75
CA GLY A 522 -25.88 24.80 -27.60
C GLY A 522 -25.70 24.16 -28.98
N ASP A 523 -25.30 24.95 -29.96
CA ASP A 523 -25.05 24.44 -31.31
C ASP A 523 -23.74 23.65 -31.33
N THR A 524 -23.84 22.37 -31.67
CA THR A 524 -22.69 21.44 -31.77
C THR A 524 -22.33 21.08 -33.21
N SER A 525 -22.98 21.71 -34.17
CA SER A 525 -22.64 21.60 -35.59
C SER A 525 -21.19 21.99 -35.82
N LYS A 526 -20.49 21.32 -36.72
CA LYS A 526 -19.13 21.70 -37.10
C LYS A 526 -19.17 22.91 -38.06
N PRO A 527 -18.61 24.08 -37.70
CA PRO A 527 -18.77 25.32 -38.47
C PRO A 527 -18.04 25.32 -39.82
N TYR A 528 -17.29 24.27 -40.13
CA TYR A 528 -16.52 24.09 -41.37
C TYR A 528 -17.00 22.91 -42.22
N ARG A 529 -17.94 22.08 -41.73
CA ARG A 529 -18.40 20.89 -42.45
C ARG A 529 -19.54 21.27 -43.39
N TYR A 530 -19.34 21.05 -44.69
CA TYR A 530 -20.39 21.17 -45.68
C TYR A 530 -21.04 19.80 -45.93
N VAL A 531 -22.36 19.77 -46.04
CA VAL A 531 -23.10 18.54 -46.32
C VAL A 531 -23.46 18.48 -47.80
N PRO A 532 -23.05 17.45 -48.56
CA PRO A 532 -23.50 17.24 -49.93
C PRO A 532 -25.03 17.10 -49.99
N LEU A 533 -25.67 17.85 -50.88
CA LEU A 533 -27.11 17.82 -51.10
C LEU A 533 -27.42 17.31 -52.51
N PHE A 534 -28.59 16.73 -52.71
CA PHE A 534 -28.99 16.09 -53.96
C PHE A 534 -30.40 16.55 -54.36
N SER A 535 -30.74 16.54 -55.65
CA SER A 535 -32.14 16.80 -56.05
C SER A 535 -33.05 15.69 -55.52
N GLU A 536 -34.30 16.01 -55.20
CA GLU A 536 -35.26 15.02 -54.69
C GLU A 536 -35.41 13.80 -55.60
N GLU A 537 -35.26 14.00 -56.92
CA GLU A 537 -35.38 12.96 -57.94
C GLU A 537 -34.32 11.86 -57.82
N ILE A 538 -33.11 12.19 -57.35
CA ILE A 538 -31.98 11.24 -57.33
C ILE A 538 -31.66 10.71 -55.93
N VAL A 539 -32.23 11.28 -54.86
CA VAL A 539 -31.88 10.90 -53.47
C VAL A 539 -32.06 9.40 -53.22
N SER A 540 -33.13 8.79 -53.73
CA SER A 540 -33.37 7.34 -53.59
C SER A 540 -32.43 6.47 -54.43
N GLU A 541 -31.71 7.06 -55.38
CA GLU A 541 -30.78 6.37 -56.27
C GLU A 541 -29.33 6.46 -55.77
N ILE A 542 -29.02 7.31 -54.79
CA ILE A 542 -27.67 7.46 -54.24
C ILE A 542 -27.32 6.20 -53.41
N PRO A 543 -26.34 5.38 -53.82
CA PRO A 543 -25.89 4.26 -53.02
C PRO A 543 -24.88 4.72 -51.96
N ALA A 544 -24.67 3.90 -50.92
CA ALA A 544 -23.62 4.12 -49.94
C ALA A 544 -22.24 3.78 -50.51
N GLY A 545 -21.19 4.46 -50.04
CA GLY A 545 -19.80 4.20 -50.44
C GLY A 545 -19.41 4.72 -51.83
N LEU A 546 -19.98 5.84 -52.27
CA LEU A 546 -19.59 6.52 -53.50
C LEU A 546 -18.19 7.14 -53.40
N VAL A 547 -17.45 7.06 -54.51
CA VAL A 547 -16.20 7.80 -54.67
C VAL A 547 -16.47 9.32 -54.76
N ARG A 548 -15.50 10.13 -54.33
CA ARG A 548 -15.66 11.58 -54.24
C ARG A 548 -16.07 12.21 -55.58
N GLU A 549 -15.47 11.79 -56.68
CA GLU A 549 -15.70 12.32 -58.02
C GLU A 549 -17.14 12.09 -58.49
N GLU A 550 -17.72 10.96 -58.08
CA GLU A 550 -19.10 10.62 -58.36
C GLU A 550 -20.05 11.53 -57.58
N VAL A 551 -19.82 11.67 -56.27
CA VAL A 551 -20.59 12.59 -55.42
C VAL A 551 -20.52 14.01 -55.94
N ASP A 552 -19.33 14.50 -56.32
CA ASP A 552 -19.14 15.84 -56.87
C ASP A 552 -19.86 16.04 -58.21
N ARG A 553 -20.03 14.98 -59.01
CA ARG A 553 -20.76 15.03 -60.29
C ARG A 553 -22.27 15.13 -60.10
N VAL A 554 -22.83 14.38 -59.15
CA VAL A 554 -24.30 14.24 -59.01
C VAL A 554 -24.90 15.13 -57.93
N ARG A 555 -24.09 15.66 -57.01
CA ARG A 555 -24.59 16.59 -55.98
C ARG A 555 -25.00 17.94 -56.56
N SER A 556 -25.89 18.61 -55.83
CA SER A 556 -26.24 20.01 -56.03
C SER A 556 -25.04 20.95 -55.81
N GLN A 557 -25.10 22.10 -56.48
CA GLN A 557 -24.14 23.19 -56.30
C GLN A 557 -24.35 23.95 -54.98
N VAL A 558 -25.47 23.72 -54.29
CA VAL A 558 -25.77 24.36 -53.00
C VAL A 558 -24.76 23.91 -51.94
N ARG A 559 -24.16 24.88 -51.26
CA ARG A 559 -23.19 24.67 -50.17
C ARG A 559 -23.87 24.92 -48.84
N ALA A 560 -24.46 23.88 -48.27
CA ALA A 560 -25.06 23.96 -46.94
C ALA A 560 -24.08 23.48 -45.88
N LEU A 561 -23.95 24.25 -44.79
CA LEU A 561 -23.21 23.82 -43.61
C LEU A 561 -23.99 22.71 -42.88
N GLU A 562 -23.29 21.91 -42.08
CA GLU A 562 -23.92 21.03 -41.10
C GLU A 562 -24.87 21.83 -40.19
N GLN A 563 -26.00 21.22 -39.84
CA GLN A 563 -26.92 21.77 -38.85
C GLN A 563 -27.45 20.62 -38.00
N LEU A 564 -27.15 20.67 -36.70
CA LEU A 564 -27.62 19.73 -35.69
C LEU A 564 -28.68 20.40 -34.81
N PRO A 565 -29.54 19.63 -34.14
CA PRO A 565 -30.36 20.15 -33.05
C PRO A 565 -29.47 20.75 -31.95
N THR A 566 -29.94 21.84 -31.32
CA THR A 566 -29.19 22.56 -30.28
C THR A 566 -29.31 21.92 -28.90
N GLU A 567 -30.08 20.85 -28.76
CA GLU A 567 -30.27 20.13 -27.51
C GLU A 567 -30.09 18.63 -27.74
N ARG A 568 -29.33 17.97 -26.87
CA ARG A 568 -29.13 16.53 -26.89
C ARG A 568 -29.02 16.00 -25.48
N TYR A 569 -29.95 15.13 -25.09
CA TYR A 569 -29.89 14.43 -23.82
C TYR A 569 -29.55 12.98 -24.06
N ARG A 570 -28.50 12.49 -23.39
CA ARG A 570 -27.94 11.16 -23.56
C ARG A 570 -28.09 10.39 -22.26
N PHE A 571 -28.52 9.14 -22.38
CA PHE A 571 -28.71 8.25 -21.25
C PHE A 571 -27.96 6.96 -21.50
N ALA A 572 -27.26 6.46 -20.48
CA ALA A 572 -26.62 5.17 -20.54
C ALA A 572 -26.85 4.37 -19.26
N LEU A 573 -27.07 3.07 -19.42
CA LEU A 573 -27.04 2.10 -18.34
C LEU A 573 -25.84 1.18 -18.58
N ALA A 574 -24.97 1.07 -17.59
CA ALA A 574 -23.77 0.24 -17.65
C ALA A 574 -23.79 -0.80 -16.52
N ALA A 575 -23.36 -2.01 -16.84
CA ALA A 575 -23.12 -3.08 -15.88
C ALA A 575 -21.75 -3.70 -16.15
N LYS A 576 -21.02 -3.98 -15.08
CA LYS A 576 -19.72 -4.65 -15.09
C LYS A 576 -19.73 -5.76 -14.07
N ILE A 577 -19.18 -6.91 -14.42
CA ILE A 577 -18.84 -7.97 -13.49
C ILE A 577 -17.37 -8.32 -13.66
N ALA A 578 -16.65 -8.45 -12.56
CA ALA A 578 -15.29 -8.96 -12.51
C ALA A 578 -15.23 -10.12 -11.51
N HIS A 579 -14.79 -11.29 -11.97
CA HIS A 579 -14.69 -12.51 -11.18
C HIS A 579 -13.26 -13.06 -11.20
N ARG A 580 -12.67 -13.23 -10.02
CA ARG A 580 -11.31 -13.70 -9.78
C ARG A 580 -11.30 -15.22 -9.62
N LEU A 581 -10.51 -15.89 -10.45
CA LEU A 581 -10.16 -17.32 -10.35
C LEU A 581 -8.87 -17.48 -9.51
N GLU A 582 -8.05 -18.51 -9.75
CA GLU A 582 -6.79 -18.70 -9.00
C GLU A 582 -5.72 -17.68 -9.38
N SER A 583 -5.38 -17.55 -10.67
CA SER A 583 -4.42 -16.55 -11.18
C SER A 583 -4.96 -15.68 -12.32
N GLN A 584 -6.25 -15.82 -12.63
CA GLN A 584 -6.93 -15.07 -13.69
C GLN A 584 -8.12 -14.29 -13.16
N THR A 585 -8.54 -13.26 -13.90
CA THR A 585 -9.78 -12.52 -13.67
C THR A 585 -10.54 -12.42 -14.97
N LEU A 586 -11.79 -12.85 -14.98
CA LEU A 586 -12.71 -12.59 -16.08
C LEU A 586 -13.46 -11.30 -15.79
N ARG A 587 -13.46 -10.36 -16.74
CA ARG A 587 -14.23 -9.12 -16.69
C ARG A 587 -15.16 -9.04 -17.89
N LEU A 588 -16.42 -8.72 -17.64
CA LEU A 588 -17.44 -8.49 -18.64
C LEU A 588 -18.12 -7.14 -18.37
N ASP A 589 -18.22 -6.30 -19.39
CA ASP A 589 -18.91 -5.02 -19.35
C ASP A 589 -20.02 -5.00 -20.41
N GLU A 590 -21.19 -4.47 -20.07
CA GLU A 590 -22.28 -4.18 -21.00
C GLU A 590 -22.76 -2.74 -20.78
N ARG A 591 -22.94 -2.00 -21.87
CA ARG A 591 -23.48 -0.64 -21.86
C ARG A 591 -24.59 -0.49 -22.89
N LEU A 592 -25.76 -0.09 -22.41
CA LEU A 592 -26.90 0.31 -23.24
C LEU A 592 -26.96 1.83 -23.29
N TYR A 593 -27.19 2.38 -24.48
CA TYR A 593 -27.22 3.83 -24.73
C TYR A 593 -28.47 4.21 -25.51
N LEU A 594 -29.04 5.37 -25.17
CA LEU A 594 -30.04 6.05 -25.97
C LEU A 594 -29.93 7.57 -25.84
N ASP A 595 -30.39 8.32 -26.84
CA ASP A 595 -30.46 9.77 -26.75
C ASP A 595 -31.73 10.37 -27.40
N THR A 596 -31.92 11.68 -27.19
CA THR A 596 -33.05 12.44 -27.76
C THR A 596 -32.92 12.72 -29.25
N TRP A 597 -31.81 12.33 -29.88
CA TRP A 597 -31.68 12.32 -31.34
C TRP A 597 -32.06 10.97 -31.94
N GLY A 598 -32.50 10.00 -31.12
CA GLY A 598 -32.97 8.70 -31.56
C GLY A 598 -31.89 7.63 -31.70
N VAL A 599 -30.61 7.96 -31.43
CA VAL A 599 -29.52 6.98 -31.47
C VAL A 599 -29.71 5.99 -30.32
N LYS A 600 -29.63 4.70 -30.64
CA LYS A 600 -29.63 3.60 -29.67
C LYS A 600 -28.40 2.74 -29.91
N ALA A 601 -27.71 2.34 -28.85
CA ALA A 601 -26.52 1.52 -28.97
C ALA A 601 -26.37 0.49 -27.84
N THR A 602 -25.65 -0.58 -28.15
CA THR A 602 -25.14 -1.58 -27.18
C THR A 602 -23.63 -1.70 -27.36
N THR A 603 -22.92 -1.83 -26.25
CA THR A 603 -21.48 -2.07 -26.23
C THR A 603 -21.15 -3.16 -25.22
N THR A 604 -20.54 -4.24 -25.68
CA THR A 604 -20.10 -5.36 -24.85
C THR A 604 -18.58 -5.45 -24.89
N ASP A 605 -17.92 -5.58 -23.74
CA ASP A 605 -16.47 -5.80 -23.63
C ASP A 605 -16.21 -7.04 -22.76
N ALA A 606 -15.34 -7.93 -23.23
CA ALA A 606 -14.89 -9.09 -22.48
C ALA A 606 -13.36 -9.08 -22.40
N MET A 607 -12.84 -9.08 -21.17
CA MET A 607 -11.41 -9.01 -20.87
C MET A 607 -11.00 -10.15 -19.94
N PHE A 608 -9.86 -10.76 -20.23
CA PHE A 608 -9.31 -11.85 -19.44
C PHE A 608 -7.93 -11.49 -18.91
N LEU A 609 -7.83 -11.17 -17.62
CA LEU A 609 -6.58 -10.79 -16.98
C LEU A 609 -5.87 -12.04 -16.46
N VAL A 610 -4.55 -12.13 -16.68
CA VAL A 610 -3.71 -13.26 -16.24
C VAL A 610 -2.50 -12.71 -15.50
N ASP A 611 -2.34 -13.11 -14.24
CA ASP A 611 -1.22 -12.72 -13.38
C ASP A 611 -0.17 -13.84 -13.31
N VAL A 612 1.08 -13.54 -13.68
CA VAL A 612 2.23 -14.46 -13.67
C VAL A 612 3.44 -13.77 -13.06
N ASP A 613 3.70 -14.03 -11.77
CA ASP A 613 4.80 -13.46 -10.98
C ASP A 613 4.82 -11.90 -10.95
N ARG A 614 5.63 -11.29 -11.83
CA ARG A 614 5.76 -9.83 -11.98
C ARG A 614 4.99 -9.29 -13.19
N PHE A 615 4.42 -10.17 -14.00
CA PHE A 615 3.73 -9.82 -15.23
C PHE A 615 2.23 -9.96 -15.07
N ARG A 616 1.49 -9.03 -15.67
CA ARG A 616 0.05 -9.11 -15.89
C ARG A 616 -0.23 -8.98 -17.37
N PHE A 617 -1.05 -9.84 -17.94
CA PHE A 617 -1.53 -9.78 -19.32
C PHE A 617 -3.05 -9.60 -19.34
N TRP A 618 -3.61 -8.91 -20.35
CA TRP A 618 -5.07 -8.73 -20.46
C TRP A 618 -5.56 -8.70 -21.92
N PRO A 619 -5.63 -9.83 -22.65
CA PRO A 619 -6.39 -9.86 -23.90
C PRO A 619 -7.85 -9.45 -23.66
N HIS A 620 -8.43 -8.72 -24.62
CA HIS A 620 -9.84 -8.38 -24.62
C HIS A 620 -10.42 -8.26 -26.03
N VAL A 621 -11.75 -8.29 -26.08
CA VAL A 621 -12.55 -8.03 -27.27
C VAL A 621 -13.71 -7.12 -26.91
N ARG A 622 -13.99 -6.14 -27.77
CA ARG A 622 -15.15 -5.25 -27.62
C ARG A 622 -15.99 -5.27 -28.89
N PHE A 623 -17.31 -5.33 -28.72
CA PHE A 623 -18.29 -5.18 -29.77
C PHE A 623 -19.17 -3.97 -29.49
N HIS A 624 -19.49 -3.21 -30.53
CA HIS A 624 -20.39 -2.07 -30.46
C HIS A 624 -21.33 -2.09 -31.66
N ALA A 625 -22.61 -1.80 -31.43
CA ALA A 625 -23.61 -1.63 -32.48
C ALA A 625 -24.50 -0.44 -32.16
N GLN A 626 -24.76 0.42 -33.15
CA GLN A 626 -25.67 1.55 -33.00
C GLN A 626 -26.58 1.74 -34.21
N THR A 627 -27.75 2.33 -33.95
CA THR A 627 -28.60 2.94 -34.97
C THR A 627 -28.09 4.32 -35.36
N GLY A 628 -28.60 4.88 -36.47
CA GLY A 628 -28.41 6.30 -36.78
C GLY A 628 -29.33 7.19 -35.94
N ALA A 629 -29.04 8.48 -35.93
CA ALA A 629 -29.94 9.52 -35.43
C ALA A 629 -31.20 9.62 -36.32
N ASP A 630 -32.32 10.09 -35.77
CA ASP A 630 -33.62 10.22 -36.44
C ASP A 630 -33.57 11.11 -37.69
N PHE A 631 -32.64 12.07 -37.71
CA PHE A 631 -32.42 12.96 -38.85
C PHE A 631 -31.27 12.53 -39.77
N TRP A 632 -30.62 11.39 -39.51
CA TRP A 632 -29.57 10.84 -40.36
C TRP A 632 -30.14 10.45 -41.73
N GLN A 633 -29.47 10.86 -42.80
CA GLN A 633 -29.78 10.44 -44.17
C GLN A 633 -28.48 10.23 -44.93
N LEU A 634 -28.42 9.17 -45.73
CA LEU A 634 -27.32 8.95 -46.67
C LEU A 634 -27.14 10.11 -47.65
N ALA A 635 -28.26 10.63 -48.15
CA ALA A 635 -28.33 11.70 -49.13
C ALA A 635 -29.43 12.69 -48.76
N TYR A 636 -29.07 13.94 -48.48
CA TYR A 636 -30.03 14.98 -48.09
C TYR A 636 -30.61 15.68 -49.32
N PRO A 637 -31.93 15.82 -49.43
CA PRO A 637 -32.56 16.51 -50.56
C PRO A 637 -32.34 18.02 -50.47
N VAL A 638 -32.25 18.68 -51.63
CA VAL A 638 -32.47 20.12 -51.78
C VAL A 638 -33.73 20.36 -52.59
N ARG A 639 -34.65 21.13 -52.01
CA ARG A 639 -35.91 21.51 -52.64
C ARG A 639 -35.86 22.92 -53.20
N GLN A 640 -36.63 23.15 -54.26
CA GLN A 640 -36.97 24.49 -54.71
C GLN A 640 -38.47 24.71 -54.56
N GLU A 641 -38.86 25.62 -53.69
CA GLU A 641 -40.26 25.99 -53.46
C GLU A 641 -40.42 27.49 -53.74
N ALA A 642 -41.29 27.85 -54.68
CA ALA A 642 -41.55 29.24 -55.09
C ALA A 642 -40.27 30.06 -55.42
N GLY A 643 -39.25 29.41 -55.99
CA GLY A 643 -37.96 30.03 -56.33
C GLY A 643 -36.99 30.19 -55.16
N GLN A 644 -37.31 29.67 -53.97
CA GLN A 644 -36.43 29.62 -52.82
C GLN A 644 -35.84 28.22 -52.62
N ILE A 645 -34.58 28.17 -52.20
CA ILE A 645 -33.91 26.92 -51.82
C ILE A 645 -34.37 26.55 -50.42
N VAL A 646 -34.99 25.38 -50.29
CA VAL A 646 -35.44 24.82 -49.02
C VAL A 646 -34.52 23.66 -48.65
N LEU A 647 -33.91 23.76 -47.48
CA LEU A 647 -32.95 22.78 -46.95
C LEU A 647 -33.57 21.97 -45.81
N PRO A 648 -33.15 20.72 -45.60
CA PRO A 648 -33.47 19.99 -44.38
C PRO A 648 -33.00 20.77 -43.15
N ASN A 649 -33.89 20.88 -42.15
CA ASN A 649 -33.61 21.60 -40.90
C ASN A 649 -32.38 21.04 -40.19
N PHE A 650 -32.25 19.72 -40.15
CA PHE A 650 -31.09 19.02 -39.63
C PHE A 650 -30.44 18.19 -40.73
N ARG A 651 -29.12 18.24 -40.78
CA ARG A 651 -28.29 17.58 -41.79
C ARG A 651 -26.87 17.48 -41.27
N THR A 652 -26.25 16.32 -41.48
CA THR A 652 -24.90 16.07 -41.01
C THR A 652 -24.18 15.13 -41.95
N GLY A 653 -22.87 15.35 -42.10
CA GLY A 653 -21.97 14.39 -42.75
C GLY A 653 -21.23 13.52 -41.75
N ASP A 654 -21.58 13.60 -40.46
CA ASP A 654 -20.90 12.89 -39.40
C ASP A 654 -21.27 11.41 -39.36
N ARG A 655 -20.45 10.57 -39.99
CA ARG A 655 -20.64 9.11 -40.01
C ARG A 655 -20.87 8.48 -38.63
N GLU A 656 -20.39 9.10 -37.55
CA GLU A 656 -20.58 8.60 -36.18
C GLU A 656 -22.01 8.84 -35.65
N LEU A 657 -22.85 9.59 -36.36
CA LEU A 657 -24.30 9.72 -36.14
C LEU A 657 -25.14 8.79 -37.03
N GLY A 658 -24.50 8.02 -37.91
CA GLY A 658 -25.13 6.99 -38.75
C GLY A 658 -25.12 5.61 -38.11
N PRO A 659 -25.84 4.64 -38.70
CA PRO A 659 -25.83 3.26 -38.23
C PRO A 659 -24.46 2.60 -38.50
N LEU A 660 -23.86 2.01 -37.46
CA LEU A 660 -22.56 1.36 -37.56
C LEU A 660 -22.42 0.17 -36.60
N LEU A 661 -21.44 -0.68 -36.93
CA LEU A 661 -20.96 -1.79 -36.12
C LEU A 661 -19.46 -1.63 -35.93
N SER A 662 -18.93 -1.89 -34.74
CA SER A 662 -17.48 -1.90 -34.50
C SER A 662 -17.05 -3.11 -33.69
N VAL A 663 -15.88 -3.65 -34.02
CA VAL A 663 -15.19 -4.71 -33.28
C VAL A 663 -13.79 -4.23 -32.95
N TYR A 664 -13.38 -4.40 -31.70
CA TYR A 664 -12.04 -4.11 -31.20
C TYR A 664 -11.44 -5.42 -30.71
N GLY A 665 -10.19 -5.67 -31.09
CA GLY A 665 -9.42 -6.80 -30.59
C GLY A 665 -8.06 -6.30 -30.12
N GLY A 666 -7.71 -6.58 -28.87
CA GLY A 666 -6.54 -5.98 -28.27
C GLY A 666 -6.12 -6.65 -26.97
N GLY A 667 -5.16 -6.01 -26.31
CA GLY A 667 -4.69 -6.42 -25.00
C GLY A 667 -3.44 -5.67 -24.61
N GLY A 668 -2.93 -6.00 -23.43
CA GLY A 668 -1.69 -5.42 -22.97
C GLY A 668 -0.95 -6.28 -21.98
N PHE A 669 0.21 -5.78 -21.57
CA PHE A 669 1.00 -6.35 -20.49
C PHE A 669 1.52 -5.25 -19.56
N LYS A 670 1.70 -5.59 -18.28
CA LYS A 670 2.30 -4.74 -17.25
C LYS A 670 3.34 -5.55 -16.51
N VAL A 671 4.51 -4.98 -16.28
CA VAL A 671 5.58 -5.55 -15.48
C VAL A 671 5.82 -4.70 -14.25
N HIS A 672 5.90 -5.35 -13.07
CA HIS A 672 6.27 -4.73 -11.81
C HIS A 672 7.76 -4.94 -11.52
N LEU A 673 8.47 -3.86 -11.22
CA LEU A 673 9.93 -3.79 -11.05
C LEU A 673 10.30 -3.32 -9.63
N GLY A 674 11.51 -3.66 -9.18
CA GLY A 674 12.01 -3.37 -7.83
C GLY A 674 11.66 -4.46 -6.81
N GLU A 675 12.39 -4.49 -5.68
CA GLU A 675 12.12 -5.44 -4.58
C GLU A 675 10.73 -5.22 -3.96
N ASN A 676 10.28 -3.97 -3.90
CA ASN A 676 8.97 -3.58 -3.38
C ASN A 676 7.89 -3.43 -4.46
N LYS A 677 8.15 -3.81 -5.72
CA LYS A 677 7.22 -3.65 -6.86
C LYS A 677 6.72 -2.20 -7.08
N ASN A 678 7.50 -1.22 -6.65
CA ASN A 678 7.15 0.20 -6.63
C ASN A 678 7.31 0.91 -7.98
N TRP A 679 7.85 0.22 -8.99
CA TRP A 679 7.89 0.68 -10.38
C TRP A 679 7.03 -0.24 -11.24
N SER A 680 6.31 0.32 -12.21
CA SER A 680 5.67 -0.48 -13.25
C SER A 680 5.84 0.12 -14.64
N VAL A 681 5.96 -0.75 -15.64
CA VAL A 681 5.94 -0.38 -17.05
C VAL A 681 4.87 -1.24 -17.72
N GLY A 682 4.03 -0.63 -18.54
CA GLY A 682 2.97 -1.35 -19.25
C GLY A 682 2.77 -0.86 -20.67
N PHE A 683 2.29 -1.75 -21.51
CA PHE A 683 1.89 -1.47 -22.88
C PHE A 683 0.51 -2.06 -23.14
N SER A 684 -0.33 -1.33 -23.86
CA SER A 684 -1.59 -1.84 -24.43
C SER A 684 -1.71 -1.48 -25.89
N GLY A 685 -2.38 -2.33 -26.67
CA GLY A 685 -2.69 -2.05 -28.07
C GLY A 685 -3.98 -2.71 -28.54
N ASP A 686 -4.64 -2.05 -29.48
CA ASP A 686 -5.94 -2.42 -30.02
C ASP A 686 -5.95 -2.26 -31.54
N VAL A 687 -6.59 -3.21 -32.23
CA VAL A 687 -7.02 -3.05 -33.62
C VAL A 687 -8.53 -2.87 -33.63
N ILE A 688 -8.99 -1.89 -34.40
CA ILE A 688 -10.37 -1.41 -34.45
C ILE A 688 -10.87 -1.60 -35.87
N TYR A 689 -11.95 -2.34 -36.04
CA TYR A 689 -12.68 -2.41 -37.30
C TYR A 689 -14.06 -1.80 -37.10
N THR A 690 -14.40 -0.79 -37.91
CA THR A 690 -15.72 -0.17 -37.93
C THR A 690 -16.34 -0.38 -39.31
N ARG A 691 -17.59 -0.85 -39.35
CA ARG A 691 -18.44 -0.93 -40.53
C ARG A 691 -19.54 0.12 -40.43
N TYR A 692 -19.54 1.08 -41.35
CA TYR A 692 -20.65 2.01 -41.54
C TYR A 692 -21.67 1.37 -42.48
N LEU A 693 -22.91 1.27 -42.02
CA LEU A 693 -23.96 0.58 -42.78
C LEU A 693 -24.59 1.49 -43.83
N ASP A 694 -24.54 2.80 -43.60
CA ASP A 694 -25.23 3.79 -44.42
C ASP A 694 -24.48 5.13 -44.43
N HIS A 695 -23.36 5.18 -45.16
CA HIS A 695 -22.52 6.38 -45.27
C HIS A 695 -22.07 6.65 -46.72
N LEU A 696 -21.99 7.93 -47.08
CA LEU A 696 -21.84 8.38 -48.45
C LEU A 696 -20.50 8.00 -49.10
N TYR A 697 -19.40 8.04 -48.36
CA TYR A 697 -18.05 7.89 -48.93
C TYR A 697 -17.37 6.57 -48.57
N ILE A 698 -17.31 6.26 -47.27
CA ILE A 698 -16.60 5.10 -46.73
C ILE A 698 -17.56 4.19 -46.00
N LEU A 699 -17.38 2.88 -46.20
CA LEU A 699 -18.19 1.85 -45.57
C LEU A 699 -17.43 1.11 -44.46
N GLU A 700 -16.11 1.25 -44.41
CA GLU A 700 -15.28 0.57 -43.43
C GLU A 700 -14.07 1.42 -43.03
N ARG A 701 -13.62 1.24 -41.79
CA ARG A 701 -12.40 1.85 -41.23
C ARG A 701 -11.65 0.79 -40.44
N ILE A 702 -10.34 0.74 -40.62
CA ILE A 702 -9.42 -0.02 -39.78
C ILE A 702 -8.50 0.97 -39.08
N GLY A 703 -8.55 0.97 -37.75
CA GLY A 703 -7.69 1.77 -36.88
C GLY A 703 -6.81 0.88 -36.01
N ALA A 704 -5.70 1.44 -35.53
CA ALA A 704 -4.83 0.86 -34.52
C ALA A 704 -4.56 1.90 -33.44
N PHE A 705 -4.60 1.47 -32.18
CA PHE A 705 -4.27 2.28 -31.02
C PHE A 705 -3.18 1.58 -30.21
N GLY A 706 -2.30 2.35 -29.57
CA GLY A 706 -1.32 1.83 -28.63
C GLY A 706 -0.95 2.86 -27.56
N ALA A 707 -0.63 2.38 -26.36
CA ALA A 707 -0.20 3.19 -25.24
C ALA A 707 0.95 2.51 -24.49
N LEU A 708 1.99 3.30 -24.17
CA LEU A 708 3.11 2.90 -23.34
C LEU A 708 3.11 3.77 -22.08
N GLY A 709 2.99 3.13 -20.92
CA GLY A 709 2.95 3.80 -19.61
C GLY A 709 4.08 3.37 -18.69
N ALA A 710 4.59 4.29 -17.89
CA ALA A 710 5.49 4.04 -16.77
C ALA A 710 4.95 4.73 -15.51
N GLU A 711 4.99 4.04 -14.38
CA GLU A 711 4.50 4.53 -13.09
C GLU A 711 5.50 4.21 -11.98
N VAL A 712 5.67 5.14 -11.05
CA VAL A 712 6.44 4.95 -9.82
C VAL A 712 5.61 5.38 -8.61
N GLU A 713 5.63 4.55 -7.58
CA GLU A 713 5.07 4.81 -6.26
C GLU A 713 6.21 5.03 -5.27
N VAL A 714 6.17 6.16 -4.56
CA VAL A 714 7.14 6.53 -3.53
C VAL A 714 6.40 6.67 -2.22
N GLU A 715 6.66 5.73 -1.31
CA GLU A 715 6.17 5.75 0.07
C GLU A 715 7.10 6.56 0.98
#